data_AF-A0A5D6XQB7-F1
#
_entry.id   AF-A0A5D6XQB7-F1
#
_cell.length_a   1.000
_cell.length_b   1.000
_cell.length_c   1.000
_cell.angle_alpha   90.00
_cell.angle_beta   90.00
_cell.angle_gamma   90.00
#
_symmetry.space_group_name_H-M   'P 1'
#
loop_
_entity.id
_entity.type
_entity.pdbx_description
1 polymer ?
#
loop_
_entity_poly.entity_id
_entity_poly.type
_entity_poly.pdbx_seq_one_letter_code
_entity_poly.pdbx_strand_id
1 'polypeptide(L)'
;MHAASVAVAATLLAALGATSSPAHAQTQQRRFLSDTFAARTRASPAATFHLALGLRAADFDALERRLWDVSDPRAASYGRHLSREEADGLAQPADGALAAVRRWLQPFVDGDSDDVGTFSPASNILKVPMTVERVETLFGTEIHEFEAAEAGGRPKTRILRAARDIAIPEHLQDVIAFVNVNAHPLGLRALASTAPSAGATASSATATAAAGGTLGKIRDLYRIPADLMVTNASNTQCVPSFYMESWNPDDLAKFFKDFLPGSPLPTVVEKGTRANAPEKASTEASLDIQYITGVARNATTFMWTMNGSNPFSPQDEPFVEFAQAVLAMDAPPLVVSISYSDDEEQIYRLSPAYARTFDTLLIKMGLRGITVLVASGDDGVAGLRPEFAKLPANETCLKAGPQWPSSSPYITTVGATTTLSAGDFSKDFFRTNEEVVCSGEAGGQVTTGGGFSNVYPMPAYQQAAVARYLQSRRVPQQPGYFNTTGRAYPDISALGAAFHTYIHGYVTGVSGTSASTPVIGAMVTLWNDARLNAGKSPLGFINPLLYFLNEAHPSAFNDVVVGNNGARKGGLTVCEHSFGAAGGWDAATGVGTPNFPVILAFVQDLEDKFNLTTLRESSSLCNSTASAGAAVPRNSSRDTSLNGAEATGDSSSVIGTVALVVVVAAAAVLGAALLTVTYKRWRNQYTQPAKPEPSAARRERR
;
A
#
# COMPACT_ATOMS: atom_id res chain seq x y z
N MET A 1 -57.37 -60.47 -3.81
CA MET A 1 -57.08 -60.78 -2.39
C MET A 1 -56.98 -59.45 -1.66
N HIS A 2 -58.14 -59.00 -1.18
CA HIS A 2 -58.45 -58.63 0.21
C HIS A 2 -58.08 -57.17 0.49
N ALA A 3 -59.04 -56.24 0.32
CA ALA A 3 -60.06 -55.83 1.32
C ALA A 3 -59.43 -54.87 2.34
N ALA A 4 -60.02 -53.75 2.76
CA ALA A 4 -61.42 -53.35 2.90
C ALA A 4 -61.47 -51.79 2.88
N SER A 5 -62.38 -51.15 2.15
CA SER A 5 -63.73 -50.70 2.59
C SER A 5 -63.72 -49.60 3.67
N VAL A 6 -64.16 -48.38 3.31
CA VAL A 6 -65.45 -47.74 3.73
C VAL A 6 -65.31 -47.11 5.14
N ALA A 7 -65.65 -45.86 5.49
CA ALA A 7 -66.71 -44.93 5.10
C ALA A 7 -66.48 -43.58 5.87
N VAL A 8 -66.83 -42.43 5.27
CA VAL A 8 -67.91 -41.51 5.70
C VAL A 8 -67.48 -40.21 6.43
N ALA A 9 -67.80 -39.12 5.74
CA ALA A 9 -68.35 -37.81 6.16
C ALA A 9 -67.76 -37.06 7.38
N ALA A 10 -67.42 -35.78 7.18
CA ALA A 10 -68.32 -34.66 7.50
C ALA A 10 -67.65 -33.29 7.25
N THR A 11 -68.34 -32.54 6.40
CA THR A 11 -68.50 -31.09 6.25
C THR A 11 -67.99 -30.10 7.32
N LEU A 12 -67.61 -28.91 6.79
CA LEU A 12 -67.87 -27.53 7.28
C LEU A 12 -66.89 -26.88 8.28
N LEU A 13 -66.11 -25.88 7.84
CA LEU A 13 -66.38 -24.46 8.10
C LEU A 13 -65.39 -23.53 7.37
N ALA A 14 -65.93 -22.46 6.78
CA ALA A 14 -65.19 -21.31 6.28
C ALA A 14 -64.66 -20.44 7.44
N ALA A 15 -63.45 -19.90 7.29
CA ALA A 15 -63.01 -18.71 8.00
C ALA A 15 -62.16 -17.84 7.05
N LEU A 16 -62.70 -16.67 6.73
CA LEU A 16 -61.96 -15.53 6.17
C LEU A 16 -60.84 -15.14 7.14
N GLY A 17 -59.64 -14.93 6.63
CA GLY A 17 -58.52 -14.41 7.42
C GLY A 17 -57.46 -13.78 6.53
N ALA A 18 -57.46 -12.44 6.50
CA ALA A 18 -56.36 -11.55 6.13
C ALA A 18 -55.62 -11.82 4.80
N THR A 19 -55.87 -10.96 3.82
CA THR A 19 -54.85 -10.66 2.80
C THR A 19 -53.62 -10.12 3.54
N SER A 20 -52.60 -10.96 3.71
CA SER A 20 -51.27 -10.52 4.08
C SER A 20 -50.80 -9.52 3.02
N SER A 21 -50.46 -8.30 3.45
CA SER A 21 -49.65 -7.38 2.66
C SER A 21 -48.44 -8.15 2.11
N PRO A 22 -48.00 -7.89 0.87
CA PRO A 22 -46.85 -8.59 0.32
C PRO A 22 -45.66 -8.27 1.21
N ALA A 23 -45.23 -9.27 1.98
CA ALA A 23 -43.94 -9.25 2.64
C ALA A 23 -42.93 -9.01 1.52
N HIS A 24 -42.41 -7.79 1.44
CA HIS A 24 -41.31 -7.46 0.55
C HIS A 24 -40.21 -8.46 0.88
N ALA A 25 -39.82 -9.27 -0.09
CA ALA A 25 -38.83 -10.30 0.09
C ALA A 25 -37.54 -9.64 0.61
N GLN A 26 -37.28 -9.78 1.91
CA GLN A 26 -36.05 -9.32 2.52
C GLN A 26 -35.02 -10.43 2.35
N THR A 27 -33.96 -10.19 1.57
CA THR A 27 -32.83 -11.10 1.53
C THR A 27 -32.08 -10.99 2.85
N GLN A 28 -31.84 -12.13 3.50
CA GLN A 28 -31.13 -12.18 4.77
C GLN A 28 -29.62 -12.08 4.54
N GLN A 29 -28.99 -11.04 5.09
CA GLN A 29 -27.54 -11.03 5.27
C GLN A 29 -27.19 -11.77 6.57
N ARG A 30 -26.06 -12.47 6.56
CA ARG A 30 -25.65 -13.32 7.67
C ARG A 30 -25.42 -12.52 8.95
N ARG A 31 -25.76 -13.14 10.08
CA ARG A 31 -25.41 -12.70 11.43
C ARG A 31 -23.90 -12.54 11.61
N PHE A 32 -23.51 -11.85 12.67
CA PHE A 32 -22.12 -11.80 13.10
C PHE A 32 -21.65 -13.19 13.59
N LEU A 33 -20.58 -13.72 12.98
CA LEU A 33 -20.01 -15.04 13.29
C LEU A 33 -18.51 -14.94 13.53
N SER A 34 -18.07 -15.09 14.78
CA SER A 34 -16.67 -14.95 15.13
C SER A 34 -16.14 -16.15 15.91
N ASP A 35 -14.93 -16.59 15.55
CA ASP A 35 -14.18 -17.60 16.30
C ASP A 35 -13.46 -16.98 17.53
N THR A 36 -13.36 -15.65 17.59
CA THR A 36 -12.66 -14.92 18.66
C THR A 36 -13.60 -14.20 19.62
N PHE A 37 -14.81 -13.86 19.18
CA PHE A 37 -15.81 -13.16 19.97
C PHE A 37 -17.00 -14.05 20.27
N ALA A 38 -17.27 -14.29 21.56
CA ALA A 38 -18.41 -15.09 22.00
C ALA A 38 -19.58 -14.18 22.39
N ALA A 39 -20.78 -14.50 21.92
CA ALA A 39 -22.00 -13.84 22.37
C ALA A 39 -22.19 -14.07 23.89
N ARG A 40 -22.52 -13.00 24.61
CA ARG A 40 -22.77 -13.03 26.06
C ARG A 40 -24.24 -12.83 26.34
N THR A 41 -24.68 -11.58 26.35
CA THR A 41 -26.02 -11.17 26.76
C THR A 41 -26.63 -10.29 25.68
N ARG A 42 -27.96 -10.35 25.54
CA ARG A 42 -28.68 -9.39 24.70
C ARG A 42 -28.44 -7.98 25.25
N ALA A 43 -28.16 -7.03 24.36
CA ALA A 43 -27.87 -5.66 24.74
C ALA A 43 -29.13 -4.99 25.30
N SER A 44 -28.94 -3.98 26.17
CA SER A 44 -30.06 -3.20 26.70
C SER A 44 -30.83 -2.52 25.56
N PRO A 45 -32.16 -2.65 25.46
CA PRO A 45 -32.95 -2.02 24.40
C PRO A 45 -32.77 -0.49 24.32
N ALA A 46 -32.51 0.15 25.47
CA ALA A 46 -32.30 1.60 25.58
C ALA A 46 -30.86 2.05 25.31
N ALA A 47 -29.91 1.13 25.12
CA ALA A 47 -28.53 1.50 24.81
C ALA A 47 -28.45 2.18 23.44
N THR A 48 -27.62 3.22 23.32
CA THR A 48 -27.36 3.87 22.03
C THR A 48 -26.48 2.99 21.16
N PHE A 49 -26.91 2.77 19.92
CA PHE A 49 -26.16 2.13 18.85
C PHE A 49 -25.91 3.17 17.75
N HIS A 50 -24.65 3.37 17.37
CA HIS A 50 -24.29 4.24 16.25
C HIS A 50 -24.32 3.42 14.96
N LEU A 51 -25.46 3.42 14.28
CA LEU A 51 -25.60 2.74 12.99
C LEU A 51 -24.77 3.47 11.94
N ALA A 52 -23.96 2.73 11.19
CA ALA A 52 -23.24 3.23 10.03
C ALA A 52 -23.62 2.39 8.80
N LEU A 53 -24.04 3.08 7.73
CA LEU A 53 -24.32 2.48 6.44
C LEU A 53 -23.41 3.09 5.38
N GLY A 54 -22.63 2.26 4.69
CA GLY A 54 -21.86 2.68 3.53
C GLY A 54 -22.70 2.60 2.27
N LEU A 55 -22.71 3.65 1.45
CA LEU A 55 -23.38 3.69 0.16
C LEU A 55 -22.34 3.47 -0.95
N ARG A 56 -22.70 2.66 -1.96
CA ARG A 56 -21.83 2.43 -3.12
C ARG A 56 -21.69 3.70 -3.94
N ALA A 57 -20.50 3.95 -4.47
CA ALA A 57 -20.30 4.92 -5.54
C ALA A 57 -21.10 4.49 -6.78
N ALA A 58 -21.66 5.46 -7.52
CA ALA A 58 -22.44 5.17 -8.73
C ALA A 58 -21.60 4.50 -9.82
N ASP A 59 -20.35 4.92 -9.98
CA ASP A 59 -19.42 4.42 -11.00
C ASP A 59 -18.01 4.32 -10.42
N PHE A 60 -17.69 3.16 -9.82
CA PHE A 60 -16.35 2.88 -9.31
C PHE A 60 -15.29 2.84 -10.42
N ASP A 61 -15.65 2.36 -11.61
CA ASP A 61 -14.73 2.25 -12.73
C ASP A 61 -14.35 3.64 -13.27
N ALA A 62 -15.22 4.64 -13.17
CA ALA A 62 -14.89 6.03 -13.48
C ALA A 62 -13.87 6.62 -12.48
N LEU A 63 -14.01 6.32 -11.19
CA LEU A 63 -13.03 6.72 -10.17
C LEU A 63 -11.65 6.14 -10.49
N GLU A 64 -11.60 4.83 -10.74
CA GLU A 64 -10.37 4.11 -11.03
C GLU A 64 -9.71 4.61 -12.32
N ARG A 65 -10.48 4.75 -13.41
CA ARG A 65 -9.96 5.32 -14.68
C ARG A 65 -9.38 6.71 -14.48
N ARG A 66 -10.08 7.59 -13.74
CA ARG A 66 -9.60 8.95 -13.49
C ARG A 66 -8.31 8.96 -12.67
N LEU A 67 -8.15 8.06 -11.70
CA LEU A 67 -6.91 7.91 -10.94
C LEU A 67 -5.76 7.54 -11.86
N TRP A 68 -5.95 6.56 -12.74
CA TRP A 68 -4.94 6.16 -13.72
C TRP A 68 -4.54 7.31 -14.63
N ASP A 69 -5.50 8.07 -15.14
CA ASP A 69 -5.25 9.22 -16.03
C ASP A 69 -4.41 10.32 -15.38
N VAL A 70 -4.60 10.59 -14.08
CA VAL A 70 -3.82 11.63 -13.36
C VAL A 70 -2.49 11.13 -12.80
N SER A 71 -2.26 9.82 -12.84
CA SER A 71 -1.09 9.17 -12.24
C SER A 71 -0.10 8.62 -13.27
N ASP A 72 -0.52 8.38 -14.52
CA ASP A 72 0.41 7.98 -15.59
C ASP A 72 1.29 9.17 -16.01
N PRO A 73 2.62 9.11 -15.83
CA PRO A 73 3.51 10.22 -16.17
C PRO A 73 3.48 10.60 -17.66
N ARG A 74 3.01 9.70 -18.54
CA ARG A 74 2.92 9.93 -19.98
C ARG A 74 1.62 10.64 -20.38
N ALA A 75 0.63 10.70 -19.49
CA ALA A 75 -0.65 11.32 -19.77
C ALA A 75 -0.57 12.84 -19.63
N ALA A 76 -1.24 13.57 -20.53
CA ALA A 76 -1.33 15.04 -20.45
C ALA A 76 -2.10 15.54 -19.21
N SER A 77 -2.86 14.64 -18.56
CA SER A 77 -3.58 14.84 -17.31
C SER A 77 -2.74 14.54 -16.07
N TYR A 78 -1.49 14.06 -16.21
CA TYR A 78 -0.62 13.79 -15.07
C TYR A 78 -0.54 15.01 -14.14
N GLY A 79 -0.65 14.77 -12.83
CA GLY A 79 -0.57 15.82 -11.82
C GLY A 79 -1.76 16.79 -11.80
N ARG A 80 -2.78 16.61 -12.66
CA ARG A 80 -4.05 17.37 -12.61
C ARG A 80 -4.99 16.74 -11.59
N HIS A 81 -4.54 16.75 -10.34
CA HIS A 81 -5.26 16.28 -9.17
C HIS A 81 -6.54 17.08 -8.95
N LEU A 82 -7.52 16.44 -8.33
CA LEU A 82 -8.86 16.95 -8.11
C LEU A 82 -8.98 17.71 -6.78
N SER A 83 -9.88 18.68 -6.73
CA SER A 83 -10.36 19.25 -5.47
C SER A 83 -11.12 18.21 -4.65
N ARG A 84 -11.44 18.54 -3.38
CA ARG A 84 -12.30 17.70 -2.55
C ARG A 84 -13.66 17.49 -3.22
N GLU A 85 -14.27 18.58 -3.67
CA GLU A 85 -15.61 18.60 -4.27
C GLU A 85 -15.67 17.79 -5.57
N GLU A 86 -14.63 17.87 -6.41
CA GLU A 86 -14.52 17.08 -7.63
C GLU A 86 -14.35 15.57 -7.33
N ALA A 87 -13.50 15.22 -6.36
CA ALA A 87 -13.31 13.83 -5.95
C ALA A 87 -14.54 13.23 -5.25
N ASP A 88 -15.24 14.03 -4.44
CA ASP A 88 -16.50 13.64 -3.79
C ASP A 88 -17.62 13.48 -4.82
N GLY A 89 -17.74 14.41 -5.77
CA GLY A 89 -18.71 14.35 -6.86
C GLY A 89 -18.50 13.14 -7.77
N LEU A 90 -17.25 12.78 -8.09
CA LEU A 90 -16.94 11.59 -8.87
C LEU A 90 -17.28 10.28 -8.12
N ALA A 91 -17.18 10.30 -6.79
CA ALA A 91 -17.45 9.14 -5.94
C ALA A 91 -18.91 9.04 -5.46
N GLN A 92 -19.77 9.99 -5.82
CA GLN A 92 -21.10 10.10 -5.23
C GLN A 92 -21.95 8.82 -5.46
N PRO A 93 -22.84 8.48 -4.52
CA PRO A 93 -23.82 7.43 -4.76
C PRO A 93 -24.77 7.77 -5.90
N ALA A 94 -25.47 6.76 -6.44
CA ALA A 94 -26.45 6.98 -7.50
C ALA A 94 -27.54 7.99 -7.09
N ASP A 95 -28.09 8.70 -8.06
CA ASP A 95 -29.13 9.71 -7.82
C ASP A 95 -30.30 9.10 -7.03
N GLY A 96 -30.68 9.75 -5.92
CA GLY A 96 -31.75 9.29 -5.04
C GLY A 96 -31.38 8.16 -4.07
N ALA A 97 -30.18 7.57 -4.16
CA ALA A 97 -29.73 6.50 -3.26
C ALA A 97 -29.78 6.90 -1.77
N LEU A 98 -29.19 8.04 -1.42
CA LEU A 98 -29.22 8.56 -0.05
C LEU A 98 -30.64 8.86 0.41
N ALA A 99 -31.48 9.43 -0.46
CA ALA A 99 -32.87 9.72 -0.15
C ALA A 99 -33.69 8.44 0.08
N ALA A 100 -33.43 7.37 -0.68
CA ALA A 100 -34.06 6.07 -0.48
C ALA A 100 -33.68 5.45 0.87
N VAL A 101 -32.40 5.48 1.23
CA VAL A 101 -31.93 5.01 2.54
C VAL A 101 -32.52 5.84 3.68
N ARG A 102 -32.51 7.18 3.58
CA ARG A 102 -33.12 8.05 4.60
C ARG A 102 -34.61 7.78 4.78
N ARG A 103 -35.36 7.61 3.68
CA ARG A 103 -36.80 7.26 3.72
C ARG A 103 -37.06 5.92 4.39
N TRP A 104 -36.20 4.92 4.16
CA TRP A 104 -36.29 3.63 4.84
C TRP A 104 -36.05 3.74 6.34
N LEU A 105 -35.14 4.62 6.78
CA LEU A 105 -34.79 4.82 8.18
C LEU A 105 -35.75 5.74 8.95
N GLN A 106 -36.49 6.62 8.25
CA GLN A 106 -37.39 7.61 8.84
C GLN A 106 -38.32 7.07 9.94
N PRO A 107 -38.99 5.90 9.78
CA PRO A 107 -39.91 5.39 10.80
C PRO A 107 -39.23 5.00 12.13
N PHE A 108 -37.89 4.93 12.15
CA PHE A 108 -37.10 4.44 13.28
C PHE A 108 -36.30 5.54 13.98
N VAL A 109 -36.46 6.81 13.59
CA VAL A 109 -35.76 7.94 14.22
C VAL A 109 -36.76 8.96 14.76
N ASP A 110 -36.36 9.70 15.80
CA ASP A 110 -37.20 10.75 16.36
C ASP A 110 -37.12 12.02 15.52
N GLY A 111 -38.27 12.64 15.24
CA GLY A 111 -38.39 13.92 14.54
C GLY A 111 -38.86 13.81 13.09
N ASP A 112 -39.58 14.84 12.64
CA ASP A 112 -40.16 14.96 11.30
C ASP A 112 -39.21 15.72 10.34
N SER A 113 -37.94 15.30 10.28
CA SER A 113 -36.94 15.96 9.43
C SER A 113 -36.46 15.08 8.29
N ASP A 114 -36.34 15.64 7.09
CA ASP A 114 -35.67 15.07 5.91
C ASP A 114 -34.16 14.77 6.13
N ASP A 115 -33.63 15.06 7.32
CA ASP A 115 -32.22 14.96 7.68
C ASP A 115 -31.95 13.79 8.65
N VAL A 116 -32.38 12.58 8.25
CA VAL A 116 -32.03 11.36 8.98
C VAL A 116 -30.52 11.15 8.94
N GLY A 117 -29.88 11.37 10.08
CA GLY A 117 -28.46 11.13 10.31
C GLY A 117 -27.50 12.03 9.53
N THR A 118 -26.22 11.80 9.75
CA THR A 118 -25.13 12.59 9.15
C THR A 118 -24.46 11.80 8.03
N PHE A 119 -24.58 12.30 6.80
CA PHE A 119 -23.91 11.73 5.63
C PHE A 119 -22.56 12.40 5.38
N SER A 120 -21.54 11.61 5.07
CA SER A 120 -20.24 12.12 4.63
C SER A 120 -20.03 11.89 3.13
N PRO A 121 -20.00 12.95 2.28
CA PRO A 121 -19.63 12.82 0.86
C PRO A 121 -18.21 12.28 0.65
N ALA A 122 -17.33 12.47 1.65
CA ALA A 122 -15.97 11.97 1.61
C ALA A 122 -15.90 10.43 1.62
N SER A 123 -16.76 9.75 2.38
CA SER A 123 -16.75 8.28 2.52
C SER A 123 -17.99 7.57 2.03
N ASN A 124 -19.01 8.32 1.64
CA ASN A 124 -20.35 7.82 1.39
C ASN A 124 -20.96 7.05 2.57
N ILE A 125 -20.57 7.39 3.80
CA ILE A 125 -21.11 6.76 5.01
C ILE A 125 -22.19 7.65 5.63
N LEU A 126 -23.37 7.08 5.85
CA LEU A 126 -24.44 7.65 6.64
C LEU A 126 -24.37 7.12 8.08
N LYS A 127 -24.18 8.01 9.05
CA LYS A 127 -24.18 7.68 10.48
C LYS A 127 -25.50 8.10 11.13
N VAL A 128 -26.16 7.18 11.84
CA VAL A 128 -27.46 7.39 12.48
C VAL A 128 -27.42 6.86 13.93
N PRO A 129 -27.43 7.74 14.95
CA PRO A 129 -27.59 7.29 16.33
C PRO A 129 -29.04 6.84 16.56
N MET A 130 -29.23 5.64 17.10
CA MET A 130 -30.55 5.12 17.48
C MET A 130 -30.43 4.14 18.65
N THR A 131 -31.55 3.79 19.29
CA THR A 131 -31.54 2.79 20.37
C THR A 131 -31.37 1.38 19.80
N VAL A 132 -30.83 0.46 20.60
CA VAL A 132 -30.74 -0.97 20.23
C VAL A 132 -32.11 -1.53 19.81
N GLU A 133 -33.18 -1.19 20.52
CA GLU A 133 -34.55 -1.60 20.17
C GLU A 133 -34.94 -1.23 18.73
N ARG A 134 -34.56 -0.02 18.30
CA ARG A 134 -34.81 0.47 16.93
C ARG A 134 -33.97 -0.25 15.90
N VAL A 135 -32.69 -0.53 16.20
CA VAL A 135 -31.83 -1.34 15.32
C VAL A 135 -32.40 -2.76 15.15
N GLU A 136 -32.78 -3.39 16.26
CA GLU A 136 -33.38 -4.74 16.26
C GLU A 136 -34.66 -4.78 15.41
N THR A 137 -35.52 -3.77 15.54
CA THR A 137 -36.75 -3.65 14.74
C THR A 137 -36.46 -3.38 13.26
N LEU A 138 -35.53 -2.47 12.96
CA LEU A 138 -35.15 -2.08 11.60
C LEU A 138 -34.62 -3.26 10.78
N PHE A 139 -33.74 -4.06 11.39
CA PHE A 139 -33.06 -5.16 10.72
C PHE A 139 -33.69 -6.53 10.98
N GLY A 140 -34.73 -6.62 11.82
CA GLY A 140 -35.35 -7.89 12.21
C GLY A 140 -34.38 -8.83 12.93
N THR A 141 -33.53 -8.30 13.81
CA THR A 141 -32.44 -9.03 14.47
C THR A 141 -32.44 -8.88 15.98
N GLU A 142 -31.46 -9.49 16.65
CA GLU A 142 -31.17 -9.24 18.07
C GLU A 142 -29.72 -8.77 18.21
N ILE A 143 -29.50 -7.68 18.95
CA ILE A 143 -28.17 -7.16 19.22
C ILE A 143 -27.69 -7.75 20.54
N HIS A 144 -26.52 -8.38 20.51
CA HIS A 144 -25.88 -8.94 21.69
C HIS A 144 -24.54 -8.26 21.95
N GLU A 145 -24.14 -8.27 23.22
CA GLU A 145 -22.78 -8.02 23.63
C GLU A 145 -21.93 -9.26 23.32
N PHE A 146 -20.96 -9.09 22.44
CA PHE A 146 -19.95 -10.09 22.15
C PHE A 146 -18.66 -9.73 22.87
N GLU A 147 -18.01 -10.71 23.50
CA GLU A 147 -16.77 -10.50 24.25
C GLU A 147 -15.65 -11.38 23.68
N ALA A 148 -14.48 -10.79 23.42
CA ALA A 148 -13.26 -11.53 23.11
C ALA A 148 -12.56 -11.99 24.39
N ALA A 149 -11.98 -13.19 24.37
CA ALA A 149 -11.15 -13.70 25.46
C ALA A 149 -9.89 -12.84 25.64
N GLU A 150 -9.37 -12.75 26.88
CA GLU A 150 -8.08 -12.11 27.14
C GLU A 150 -6.98 -12.84 26.37
N ALA A 151 -6.24 -12.10 25.54
CA ALA A 151 -5.07 -12.59 24.84
C ALA A 151 -3.91 -11.62 25.05
N GLY A 152 -2.80 -12.12 25.58
CA GLY A 152 -1.52 -11.39 25.64
C GLY A 152 -1.54 -10.06 26.39
N GLY A 153 -2.32 -9.94 27.47
CA GLY A 153 -2.38 -8.71 28.29
C GLY A 153 -3.23 -7.57 27.71
N ARG A 154 -3.98 -7.81 26.62
CA ARG A 154 -4.98 -6.86 26.12
C ARG A 154 -6.28 -6.93 26.95
N PRO A 155 -6.92 -5.80 27.27
CA PRO A 155 -8.16 -5.79 28.03
C PRO A 155 -9.30 -6.51 27.28
N LYS A 156 -10.25 -7.06 28.04
CA LYS A 156 -11.48 -7.65 27.50
C LYS A 156 -12.18 -6.65 26.57
N THR A 157 -12.36 -7.06 25.31
CA THR A 157 -13.02 -6.24 24.30
C THR A 157 -14.47 -6.67 24.19
N ARG A 158 -15.40 -5.71 24.20
CA ARG A 158 -16.83 -5.96 24.01
C ARG A 158 -17.31 -5.29 22.74
N ILE A 159 -18.21 -5.90 21.98
CA ILE A 159 -18.83 -5.25 20.81
C ILE A 159 -20.31 -5.55 20.76
N LEU A 160 -21.09 -4.61 20.23
CA LEU A 160 -22.50 -4.84 19.93
C LEU A 160 -22.63 -5.29 18.47
N ARG A 161 -23.20 -6.48 18.26
CA ARG A 161 -23.42 -7.04 16.92
C ARG A 161 -24.71 -7.86 16.85
N ALA A 162 -25.22 -8.05 15.63
CA ALA A 162 -26.36 -8.91 15.35
C ALA A 162 -26.04 -10.38 15.61
N ALA A 163 -26.75 -10.99 16.57
CA ALA A 163 -26.66 -12.42 16.88
C ALA A 163 -27.53 -13.29 15.95
N ARG A 164 -28.40 -12.67 15.15
CA ARG A 164 -29.24 -13.30 14.13
C ARG A 164 -29.06 -12.61 12.79
N ASP A 165 -29.48 -13.29 11.73
CA ASP A 165 -29.40 -12.72 10.38
C ASP A 165 -30.15 -11.39 10.33
N ILE A 166 -29.66 -10.47 9.50
CA ILE A 166 -30.24 -9.14 9.34
C ILE A 166 -30.95 -9.05 8.00
N ALA A 167 -32.01 -8.27 7.94
CA ALA A 167 -32.77 -8.01 6.75
C ALA A 167 -32.49 -6.60 6.20
N ILE A 168 -32.21 -6.52 4.89
CA ILE A 168 -32.18 -5.26 4.16
C ILE A 168 -33.20 -5.34 3.02
N PRO A 169 -34.06 -4.33 2.81
CA PRO A 169 -35.00 -4.30 1.69
C PRO A 169 -34.31 -4.55 0.36
N GLU A 170 -34.90 -5.36 -0.52
CA GLU A 170 -34.35 -5.75 -1.83
C GLU A 170 -33.84 -4.55 -2.64
N HIS A 171 -34.66 -3.49 -2.75
CA HIS A 171 -34.33 -2.27 -3.48
C HIS A 171 -33.13 -1.46 -2.91
N LEU A 172 -32.64 -1.79 -1.72
CA LEU A 172 -31.48 -1.14 -1.10
C LEU A 172 -30.22 -2.01 -1.11
N GLN A 173 -30.30 -3.28 -1.53
CA GLN A 173 -29.15 -4.19 -1.51
C GLN A 173 -28.06 -3.78 -2.51
N ASP A 174 -28.46 -3.22 -3.65
CA ASP A 174 -27.53 -2.67 -4.65
C ASP A 174 -27.04 -1.26 -4.29
N VAL A 175 -27.67 -0.61 -3.30
CA VAL A 175 -27.30 0.74 -2.84
C VAL A 175 -26.34 0.68 -1.67
N ILE A 176 -26.64 -0.17 -0.69
CA ILE A 176 -25.88 -0.29 0.56
C ILE A 176 -24.69 -1.23 0.34
N ALA A 177 -23.48 -0.69 0.46
CA ALA A 177 -22.25 -1.46 0.42
C ALA A 177 -22.08 -2.31 1.67
N PHE A 178 -22.34 -1.74 2.85
CA PHE A 178 -22.25 -2.42 4.14
C PHE A 178 -23.08 -1.76 5.23
N VAL A 179 -23.29 -2.51 6.32
CA VAL A 179 -23.78 -2.01 7.60
C VAL A 179 -22.88 -2.50 8.74
N ASN A 180 -22.63 -1.67 9.74
CA ASN A 180 -21.74 -2.04 10.85
C ASN A 180 -22.38 -3.03 11.87
N VAL A 181 -23.65 -3.37 11.70
CA VAL A 181 -24.41 -4.24 12.62
C VAL A 181 -23.87 -5.68 12.65
N ASN A 182 -23.30 -6.15 11.55
CA ASN A 182 -22.69 -7.48 11.40
C ASN A 182 -21.23 -7.43 10.91
N ALA A 183 -20.60 -6.24 10.90
CA ALA A 183 -19.22 -6.07 10.45
C ALA A 183 -18.21 -6.65 11.45
N HIS A 184 -17.10 -7.23 10.95
CA HIS A 184 -16.03 -7.73 11.81
C HIS A 184 -15.03 -6.64 12.20
N PRO A 185 -14.60 -6.59 13.48
CA PRO A 185 -13.46 -5.77 13.88
C PRO A 185 -12.22 -6.21 13.10
N LEU A 186 -11.34 -5.26 12.80
CA LEU A 186 -10.10 -5.55 12.08
C LEU A 186 -9.06 -6.18 13.02
N GLY A 187 -8.22 -7.01 12.44
CA GLY A 187 -7.11 -7.66 13.13
C GLY A 187 -5.79 -6.92 13.00
N LEU A 188 -5.74 -5.59 12.76
CA LEU A 188 -4.48 -4.98 12.30
C LEU A 188 -3.31 -5.18 13.28
N ARG A 189 -2.14 -5.32 12.69
CA ARG A 189 -0.87 -5.51 13.38
C ARG A 189 0.12 -4.42 13.00
N ALA A 190 0.71 -3.80 14.03
CA ALA A 190 1.94 -3.02 13.90
C ALA A 190 3.11 -3.96 13.61
N LEU A 191 3.96 -3.58 12.66
CA LEU A 191 4.95 -4.48 12.06
C LEU A 191 6.33 -4.38 12.75
N ALA A 192 6.69 -3.22 13.31
CA ALA A 192 8.00 -2.97 13.92
C ALA A 192 8.40 -4.04 14.95
N SER A 193 9.66 -4.46 14.89
CA SER A 193 10.26 -5.46 15.77
C SER A 193 11.46 -4.90 16.51
N THR A 194 11.57 -5.17 17.82
CA THR A 194 12.76 -4.85 18.61
C THR A 194 13.74 -6.03 18.65
N ALA A 195 15.03 -5.73 18.78
CA ALA A 195 16.04 -6.75 19.09
C ALA A 195 15.89 -7.28 20.52
N PRO A 196 16.10 -8.59 20.79
CA PRO A 196 16.22 -9.08 22.15
C PRO A 196 17.39 -8.39 22.86
N SER A 197 17.16 -7.85 24.05
CA SER A 197 18.20 -7.22 24.87
C SER A 197 19.19 -8.28 25.38
N ALA A 198 20.23 -8.59 24.60
CA ALA A 198 21.44 -9.18 25.17
C ALA A 198 22.09 -8.10 26.06
N GLY A 199 22.18 -8.34 27.36
CA GLY A 199 22.57 -7.36 28.38
C GLY A 199 23.73 -6.46 27.95
N ALA A 200 23.41 -5.21 27.62
CA ALA A 200 24.39 -4.20 27.25
C ALA A 200 25.07 -3.67 28.52
N THR A 201 26.29 -4.13 28.79
CA THR A 201 27.21 -3.39 29.64
C THR A 201 27.66 -2.13 28.89
N ALA A 202 27.75 -1.01 29.62
CA ALA A 202 27.95 0.34 29.10
C ALA A 202 29.24 0.61 28.29
N SER A 203 30.03 -0.42 27.95
CA SER A 203 31.30 -0.29 27.23
C SER A 203 31.24 -0.63 25.74
N SER A 204 30.07 -0.95 25.16
CA SER A 204 29.92 -1.27 23.73
C SER A 204 29.48 -0.10 22.83
N ALA A 205 29.27 1.10 23.40
CA ALA A 205 28.74 2.27 22.70
C ALA A 205 29.57 2.77 21.51
N THR A 206 30.84 2.38 21.39
CA THR A 206 31.73 2.75 20.28
C THR A 206 31.75 1.75 19.12
N ALA A 207 31.22 0.54 19.28
CA ALA A 207 31.20 -0.49 18.23
C ALA A 207 29.86 -0.57 17.47
N THR A 208 28.77 -0.05 18.04
CA THR A 208 27.42 -0.03 17.46
C THR A 208 27.16 1.17 16.53
N ALA A 209 28.08 2.14 16.42
CA ALA A 209 27.89 3.32 15.57
C ALA A 209 28.02 3.02 14.05
N ALA A 210 28.58 1.87 13.66
CA ALA A 210 28.91 1.55 12.26
C ALA A 210 27.99 0.53 11.58
N ALA A 211 27.11 -0.14 12.34
CA ALA A 211 26.30 -1.26 11.88
C ALA A 211 24.83 -1.01 12.23
N GLY A 212 24.11 -0.26 11.39
CA GLY A 212 22.69 0.03 11.58
C GLY A 212 22.12 1.07 10.60
N GLY A 213 20.79 1.08 10.48
CA GLY A 213 19.99 2.03 9.70
C GLY A 213 19.91 3.43 10.32
N THR A 214 21.06 4.03 10.65
CA THR A 214 21.12 5.42 11.11
C THR A 214 20.73 6.39 10.00
N LEU A 215 20.31 7.62 10.36
CA LEU A 215 20.02 8.66 9.37
C LEU A 215 21.21 8.97 8.44
N GLY A 216 22.43 8.94 8.96
CA GLY A 216 23.64 9.12 8.14
C GLY A 216 23.76 8.01 7.09
N LYS A 217 23.64 6.75 7.52
CA LYS A 217 23.67 5.59 6.61
C LYS A 217 22.57 5.64 5.56
N ILE A 218 21.35 5.99 5.94
CA ILE A 218 20.21 6.14 5.01
C ILE A 218 20.51 7.21 3.96
N ARG A 219 21.01 8.37 4.38
CA ARG A 219 21.38 9.45 3.45
C ARG A 219 22.49 9.02 2.50
N ASP A 220 23.52 8.34 2.99
CA ASP A 220 24.63 7.87 2.17
C ASP A 220 24.18 6.81 1.17
N LEU A 221 23.39 5.82 1.63
CA LEU A 221 22.92 4.70 0.82
C LEU A 221 22.05 5.16 -0.36
N TYR A 222 21.15 6.12 -0.10
CA TYR A 222 20.23 6.64 -1.11
C TYR A 222 20.70 7.95 -1.75
N ARG A 223 21.86 8.46 -1.36
CA ARG A 223 22.46 9.71 -1.86
C ARG A 223 21.56 10.93 -1.65
N ILE A 224 20.88 10.98 -0.50
CA ILE A 224 20.06 12.14 -0.10
C ILE A 224 21.02 13.24 0.39
N PRO A 225 20.98 14.47 -0.17
CA PRO A 225 21.88 15.52 0.27
C PRO A 225 21.72 15.84 1.76
N ALA A 226 22.84 16.00 2.46
CA ALA A 226 22.87 16.13 3.92
C ALA A 226 22.27 17.44 4.44
N ASP A 227 22.20 18.48 3.61
CA ASP A 227 21.64 19.80 3.89
C ASP A 227 20.20 19.96 3.37
N LEU A 228 19.70 19.01 2.57
CA LEU A 228 18.34 19.06 2.05
C LEU A 228 17.32 19.03 3.18
N MET A 229 16.31 19.89 3.05
CA MET A 229 15.20 20.06 3.97
C MET A 229 13.99 20.59 3.21
N VAL A 230 12.79 20.33 3.73
CA VAL A 230 11.55 20.85 3.16
C VAL A 230 11.49 22.36 3.37
N THR A 231 11.11 23.09 2.34
CA THR A 231 11.04 24.56 2.35
C THR A 231 9.66 25.08 2.00
N ASN A 232 8.83 24.27 1.35
CA ASN A 232 7.46 24.62 1.00
C ASN A 232 6.50 24.23 2.13
N ALA A 233 5.87 25.22 2.77
CA ALA A 233 4.96 24.99 3.89
C ALA A 233 3.69 24.19 3.55
N SER A 234 3.30 24.13 2.27
CA SER A 234 2.16 23.31 1.81
C SER A 234 2.50 21.82 1.72
N ASN A 235 3.80 21.48 1.70
CA ASN A 235 4.27 20.11 1.61
C ASN A 235 4.28 19.43 2.98
N THR A 236 3.17 18.78 3.30
CA THR A 236 2.95 18.15 4.61
C THR A 236 2.88 16.64 4.50
N GLN A 237 3.27 15.94 5.57
CA GLN A 237 3.32 14.48 5.63
C GLN A 237 2.58 13.96 6.87
N CYS A 238 2.25 12.68 6.90
CA CYS A 238 1.43 12.09 7.95
C CYS A 238 1.89 10.68 8.33
N VAL A 239 1.88 10.41 9.64
CA VAL A 239 2.00 9.09 10.24
C VAL A 239 0.74 8.83 11.06
N PRO A 240 -0.10 7.86 10.70
CA PRO A 240 -1.17 7.40 11.55
C PRO A 240 -0.71 6.31 12.52
N SER A 241 -1.15 6.45 13.76
CA SER A 241 -0.84 5.59 14.90
C SER A 241 -2.14 5.04 15.47
N PHE A 242 -2.37 3.76 15.23
CA PHE A 242 -3.60 3.05 15.59
C PHE A 242 -3.45 2.32 16.95
N TYR A 243 -4.57 1.81 17.48
CA TYR A 243 -4.59 0.88 18.62
C TYR A 243 -3.75 1.24 19.84
N MET A 244 -4.03 2.42 20.42
CA MET A 244 -3.40 2.97 21.63
C MET A 244 -1.89 3.27 21.52
N GLU A 245 -1.29 3.11 20.35
CA GLU A 245 0.10 3.46 20.13
C GLU A 245 0.31 4.96 20.23
N SER A 246 1.31 5.34 21.01
CA SER A 246 1.67 6.72 21.34
C SER A 246 3.14 6.98 21.01
N TRP A 247 3.54 8.25 20.94
CA TRP A 247 4.92 8.68 20.70
C TRP A 247 5.36 9.65 21.79
N ASN A 248 6.67 9.74 22.06
CA ASN A 248 7.20 10.65 23.07
C ASN A 248 7.95 11.83 22.42
N PRO A 249 7.50 13.08 22.63
CA PRO A 249 8.19 14.27 22.14
C PRO A 249 9.64 14.43 22.66
N ASP A 250 9.92 14.01 23.89
CA ASP A 250 11.28 14.06 24.44
C ASP A 250 12.22 13.06 23.75
N ASP A 251 11.70 11.90 23.35
CA ASP A 251 12.47 10.92 22.58
C ASP A 251 12.76 11.44 21.18
N LEU A 252 11.79 12.10 20.53
CA LEU A 252 12.02 12.79 19.26
C LEU A 252 13.06 13.91 19.41
N ALA A 253 13.00 14.69 20.49
CA ALA A 253 13.97 15.75 20.74
C ALA A 253 15.39 15.21 20.97
N LYS A 254 15.54 14.09 21.70
CA LYS A 254 16.81 13.39 21.87
C LYS A 254 17.33 12.84 20.55
N PHE A 255 16.46 12.21 19.75
CA PHE A 255 16.79 11.71 18.43
C PHE A 255 17.36 12.82 17.53
N PHE A 256 16.71 13.98 17.49
CA PHE A 256 17.20 15.13 16.72
C PHE A 256 18.51 15.68 17.28
N LYS A 257 18.65 15.79 18.60
CA LYS A 257 19.88 16.25 19.23
C LYS A 257 21.08 15.38 18.87
N ASP A 258 20.91 14.05 18.92
CA ASP A 258 22.03 13.12 18.79
C ASP A 258 22.33 12.74 17.33
N PHE A 259 21.29 12.61 16.49
CA PHE A 259 21.45 12.17 15.09
C PHE A 259 21.34 13.31 14.06
N LEU A 260 20.86 14.50 14.46
CA LEU A 260 20.69 15.68 13.60
C LEU A 260 21.12 16.99 14.29
N PRO A 261 22.33 17.04 14.89
CA PRO A 261 22.75 18.21 15.66
C PRO A 261 22.66 19.49 14.83
N GLY A 262 22.00 20.52 15.39
CA GLY A 262 21.79 21.81 14.73
C GLY A 262 20.58 21.89 13.80
N SER A 263 19.87 20.79 13.55
CA SER A 263 18.58 20.83 12.84
C SER A 263 17.47 21.30 13.80
N PRO A 264 16.50 22.12 13.34
CA PRO A 264 15.36 22.47 14.16
C PRO A 264 14.50 21.24 14.44
N LEU A 265 13.82 21.23 15.60
CA LEU A 265 12.79 20.22 15.87
C LEU A 265 11.66 20.35 14.84
N PRO A 266 11.09 19.22 14.40
CA PRO A 266 10.03 19.23 13.40
C PRO A 266 8.73 19.80 14.01
N THR A 267 7.90 20.41 13.16
CA THR A 267 6.54 20.79 13.56
C THR A 267 5.64 19.55 13.48
N VAL A 268 5.23 19.02 14.64
CA VAL A 268 4.30 17.89 14.74
C VAL A 268 2.91 18.40 15.10
N VAL A 269 1.92 18.10 14.26
CA VAL A 269 0.51 18.46 14.48
C VAL A 269 -0.26 17.20 14.85
N GLU A 270 -0.71 17.11 16.10
CA GLU A 270 -1.54 15.98 16.55
C GLU A 270 -2.96 16.07 15.96
N LYS A 271 -3.44 14.95 15.42
CA LYS A 271 -4.78 14.78 14.86
C LYS A 271 -5.39 13.46 15.35
N GLY A 272 -6.68 13.28 15.07
CA GLY A 272 -7.42 12.07 15.43
C GLY A 272 -8.26 12.23 16.70
N THR A 273 -8.82 11.11 17.15
CA THR A 273 -9.83 11.07 18.21
C THR A 273 -9.24 10.80 19.60
N ARG A 274 -7.96 10.45 19.67
CA ARG A 274 -7.27 10.05 20.90
C ARG A 274 -6.15 11.03 21.21
N ALA A 275 -6.05 11.47 22.46
CA ALA A 275 -4.90 12.22 22.94
C ALA A 275 -3.64 11.32 22.97
N ASN A 276 -2.49 11.89 22.63
CA ASN A 276 -1.21 11.21 22.76
C ASN A 276 -0.89 10.93 24.24
N ALA A 277 -0.21 9.81 24.52
CA ALA A 277 0.22 9.40 25.85
C ALA A 277 1.73 9.10 25.85
N PRO A 278 2.61 10.12 25.97
CA PRO A 278 4.06 9.99 25.79
C PRO A 278 4.72 8.94 26.68
N GLU A 279 4.19 8.70 27.87
CA GLU A 279 4.67 7.69 28.82
C GLU A 279 4.41 6.26 28.35
N LYS A 280 3.51 6.08 27.37
CA LYS A 280 3.18 4.80 26.72
C LYS A 280 3.69 4.75 25.28
N ALA A 281 4.79 5.45 25.00
CA ALA A 281 5.39 5.45 23.68
C ALA A 281 5.66 4.01 23.20
N SER A 282 5.20 3.70 21.99
CA SER A 282 5.36 2.39 21.37
C SER A 282 6.54 2.40 20.41
N THR A 283 7.05 1.21 20.07
CA THR A 283 8.13 1.07 19.08
C THR A 283 7.75 1.62 17.72
N GLU A 284 6.56 1.26 17.22
CA GLU A 284 6.05 1.64 15.90
C GLU A 284 5.90 3.16 15.76
N ALA A 285 5.06 3.77 16.60
CA ALA A 285 4.83 5.22 16.56
C ALA A 285 6.11 6.05 16.79
N SER A 286 7.08 5.53 17.56
CA SER A 286 8.38 6.20 17.78
C SER A 286 9.30 6.08 16.56
N LEU A 287 9.36 4.90 15.94
CA LEU A 287 10.13 4.65 14.71
C LEU A 287 9.62 5.53 13.57
N ASP A 288 8.32 5.47 13.30
CA ASP A 288 7.71 6.16 12.17
C ASP A 288 7.94 7.69 12.25
N ILE A 289 7.63 8.29 13.41
CA ILE A 289 7.77 9.75 13.57
C ILE A 289 9.23 10.20 13.51
N GLN A 290 10.16 9.43 14.08
CA GLN A 290 11.58 9.79 14.10
C GLN A 290 12.20 9.74 12.71
N TYR A 291 11.91 8.69 11.92
CA TYR A 291 12.54 8.55 10.60
C TYR A 291 11.86 9.39 9.52
N ILE A 292 10.54 9.56 9.54
CA ILE A 292 9.87 10.41 8.54
C ILE A 292 10.29 11.88 8.70
N THR A 293 10.40 12.37 9.95
CA THR A 293 10.83 13.75 10.23
C THR A 293 12.35 13.90 10.15
N GLY A 294 13.09 12.83 10.46
CA GLY A 294 14.55 12.84 10.45
C GLY A 294 15.13 12.86 9.04
N VAL A 295 14.49 12.18 8.08
CA VAL A 295 14.87 12.20 6.66
C VAL A 295 14.34 13.47 5.99
N ALA A 296 13.03 13.74 6.06
CA ALA A 296 12.39 14.95 5.53
C ALA A 296 12.33 16.05 6.60
N ARG A 297 13.49 16.61 6.93
CA ARG A 297 13.60 17.67 7.93
C ARG A 297 12.77 18.89 7.54
N ASN A 298 12.26 19.60 8.55
CA ASN A 298 11.44 20.80 8.43
C ASN A 298 10.04 20.58 7.80
N ALA A 299 9.66 19.35 7.44
CA ALA A 299 8.30 19.04 7.01
C ALA A 299 7.33 19.17 8.18
N THR A 300 6.19 19.85 7.96
CA THR A 300 5.08 19.76 8.93
C THR A 300 4.50 18.36 8.86
N THR A 301 4.51 17.68 10.01
CA THR A 301 4.13 16.26 10.11
C THR A 301 2.89 16.11 10.97
N PHE A 302 1.82 15.57 10.39
CA PHE A 302 0.65 15.16 11.13
C PHE A 302 0.92 13.82 11.82
N MET A 303 0.69 13.76 13.13
CA MET A 303 0.69 12.52 13.88
C MET A 303 -0.75 12.19 14.25
N TRP A 304 -1.30 11.15 13.63
CA TRP A 304 -2.72 10.84 13.73
C TRP A 304 -2.96 9.74 14.75
N THR A 305 -3.42 10.12 15.95
CA THR A 305 -3.70 9.17 17.03
C THR A 305 -5.19 8.91 17.14
N MET A 306 -5.60 7.65 16.97
CA MET A 306 -7.01 7.30 17.05
C MET A 306 -7.27 6.01 17.80
N ASN A 307 -8.32 6.06 18.61
CA ASN A 307 -9.04 4.87 19.05
C ASN A 307 -10.02 4.53 17.92
N GLY A 308 -10.20 3.26 17.55
CA GLY A 308 -11.34 2.90 16.69
C GLY A 308 -12.64 3.47 17.27
N SER A 309 -13.50 4.05 16.43
CA SER A 309 -14.59 4.95 16.87
C SER A 309 -15.86 4.28 17.38
N ASN A 310 -15.83 2.99 17.72
CA ASN A 310 -17.00 2.37 18.35
C ASN A 310 -16.96 2.55 19.88
N PRO A 311 -18.01 3.09 20.53
CA PRO A 311 -18.08 3.17 22.01
C PRO A 311 -18.04 1.82 22.73
N PHE A 312 -18.08 0.70 22.01
CA PHE A 312 -17.92 -0.62 22.61
C PHE A 312 -16.54 -1.25 22.35
N SER A 313 -15.83 -0.95 21.25
CA SER A 313 -14.49 -1.48 20.99
C SER A 313 -13.52 -0.49 20.33
N PRO A 314 -12.33 -0.28 20.92
CA PRO A 314 -11.23 0.47 20.30
C PRO A 314 -10.67 -0.13 19.00
N GLN A 315 -11.12 -1.32 18.59
CA GLN A 315 -10.58 -2.09 17.46
C GLN A 315 -11.33 -1.85 16.15
N ASP A 316 -12.51 -1.21 16.20
CA ASP A 316 -13.33 -1.00 15.01
C ASP A 316 -12.78 0.13 14.13
N GLU A 317 -12.36 -0.27 12.92
CA GLU A 317 -12.35 0.53 11.68
C GLU A 317 -11.43 1.77 11.55
N PRO A 318 -10.19 1.77 12.07
CA PRO A 318 -9.34 2.97 12.03
C PRO A 318 -9.03 3.49 10.63
N PHE A 319 -8.88 2.63 9.61
CA PHE A 319 -8.43 3.06 8.27
C PHE A 319 -9.47 3.87 7.50
N VAL A 320 -10.72 3.41 7.46
CA VAL A 320 -11.82 4.13 6.78
C VAL A 320 -12.08 5.48 7.45
N GLU A 321 -12.12 5.52 8.78
CA GLU A 321 -12.30 6.77 9.50
C GLU A 321 -11.11 7.73 9.32
N PHE A 322 -9.88 7.20 9.41
CA PHE A 322 -8.66 7.97 9.15
C PHE A 322 -8.73 8.59 7.76
N ALA A 323 -9.00 7.78 6.73
CA ALA A 323 -9.01 8.25 5.36
C ALA A 323 -10.15 9.23 5.10
N GLN A 324 -11.34 8.99 5.68
CA GLN A 324 -12.44 9.95 5.65
C GLN A 324 -12.03 11.29 6.26
N ALA A 325 -11.35 11.28 7.42
CA ALA A 325 -10.96 12.51 8.10
C ALA A 325 -9.86 13.27 7.35
N VAL A 326 -8.90 12.57 6.75
CA VAL A 326 -7.90 13.16 5.85
C VAL A 326 -8.59 13.77 4.62
N LEU A 327 -9.50 13.04 3.98
CA LEU A 327 -10.22 13.52 2.79
C LEU A 327 -11.19 14.67 3.09
N ALA A 328 -11.61 14.84 4.33
CA ALA A 328 -12.43 15.98 4.74
C ALA A 328 -11.61 17.28 4.86
N MET A 329 -10.28 17.20 5.03
CA MET A 329 -9.42 18.38 5.14
C MET A 329 -9.36 19.16 3.83
N ASP A 330 -9.42 20.49 3.92
CA ASP A 330 -9.22 21.36 2.77
C ASP A 330 -7.78 21.23 2.23
N ALA A 331 -6.79 21.19 3.13
CA ALA A 331 -5.37 20.96 2.83
C ALA A 331 -4.88 19.68 3.54
N PRO A 332 -5.05 18.48 2.95
CA PRO A 332 -4.60 17.22 3.52
C PRO A 332 -3.07 17.06 3.44
N PRO A 333 -2.47 16.16 4.24
CA PRO A 333 -1.11 15.69 3.99
C PRO A 333 -0.96 15.16 2.56
N LEU A 334 0.15 15.49 1.91
CA LEU A 334 0.48 15.03 0.56
C LEU A 334 1.16 13.66 0.57
N VAL A 335 1.67 13.23 1.74
CA VAL A 335 2.29 11.92 1.94
C VAL A 335 1.76 11.29 3.21
N VAL A 336 1.33 10.03 3.12
CA VAL A 336 0.85 9.23 4.26
C VAL A 336 1.67 7.93 4.32
N SER A 337 2.31 7.66 5.47
CA SER A 337 3.09 6.44 5.70
C SER A 337 2.37 5.55 6.70
N ILE A 338 1.94 4.35 6.30
CA ILE A 338 1.15 3.40 7.12
C ILE A 338 1.94 2.12 7.37
N SER A 339 2.18 1.81 8.63
CA SER A 339 2.96 0.64 9.06
C SER A 339 2.10 -0.51 9.64
N TYR A 340 0.90 -0.71 9.06
CA TYR A 340 -0.10 -1.67 9.55
C TYR A 340 -0.65 -2.54 8.45
N SER A 341 -0.90 -3.80 8.79
CA SER A 341 -1.49 -4.80 7.88
C SER A 341 -2.37 -5.82 8.60
N ASP A 342 -3.13 -6.56 7.81
CA ASP A 342 -3.97 -7.71 8.13
C ASP A 342 -3.75 -8.81 7.08
N ASP A 343 -4.29 -9.99 7.29
CA ASP A 343 -4.32 -11.04 6.27
C ASP A 343 -5.39 -10.76 5.21
N GLU A 344 -5.03 -10.80 3.92
CA GLU A 344 -5.96 -10.48 2.83
C GLU A 344 -7.13 -11.47 2.77
N GLU A 345 -6.87 -12.76 2.95
CA GLU A 345 -7.91 -13.79 2.92
C GLU A 345 -8.90 -13.59 4.07
N GLN A 346 -8.39 -13.33 5.27
CA GLN A 346 -9.22 -13.07 6.43
C GLN A 346 -10.09 -11.82 6.27
N ILE A 347 -9.55 -10.67 5.87
CA ILE A 347 -10.34 -9.44 5.78
C ILE A 347 -11.44 -9.57 4.71
N TYR A 348 -11.13 -10.22 3.59
CA TYR A 348 -12.13 -10.43 2.53
C TYR A 348 -13.13 -11.54 2.85
N ARG A 349 -12.79 -12.48 3.72
CA ARG A 349 -13.73 -13.45 4.28
C ARG A 349 -14.68 -12.84 5.30
N LEU A 350 -14.19 -11.93 6.14
CA LEU A 350 -14.92 -11.39 7.29
C LEU A 350 -15.64 -10.06 6.98
N SER A 351 -14.97 -9.11 6.34
CA SER A 351 -15.47 -7.76 6.08
C SER A 351 -15.08 -7.26 4.67
N PRO A 352 -15.49 -7.94 3.58
CA PRO A 352 -15.11 -7.54 2.22
C PRO A 352 -15.56 -6.12 1.87
N ALA A 353 -16.73 -5.70 2.34
CA ALA A 353 -17.24 -4.36 2.05
C ALA A 353 -16.47 -3.25 2.76
N TYR A 354 -15.84 -3.53 3.91
CA TYR A 354 -14.92 -2.61 4.56
C TYR A 354 -13.68 -2.37 3.69
N ALA A 355 -13.05 -3.46 3.24
CA ALA A 355 -11.88 -3.40 2.35
C ALA A 355 -12.20 -2.63 1.06
N ARG A 356 -13.36 -2.89 0.44
CA ARG A 356 -13.82 -2.16 -0.77
C ARG A 356 -14.16 -0.69 -0.52
N THR A 357 -14.66 -0.36 0.67
CA THR A 357 -14.86 1.05 1.06
C THR A 357 -13.53 1.76 1.17
N PHE A 358 -12.54 1.13 1.81
CA PHE A 358 -11.20 1.69 1.90
C PHE A 358 -10.53 1.85 0.52
N ASP A 359 -10.72 0.91 -0.41
CA ASP A 359 -10.24 1.06 -1.81
C ASP A 359 -10.75 2.37 -2.45
N THR A 360 -12.04 2.68 -2.28
CA THR A 360 -12.64 3.92 -2.80
C THR A 360 -11.98 5.16 -2.18
N LEU A 361 -11.70 5.12 -0.88
CA LEU A 361 -11.04 6.22 -0.19
C LEU A 361 -9.57 6.38 -0.62
N LEU A 362 -8.84 5.28 -0.84
CA LEU A 362 -7.47 5.29 -1.36
C LEU A 362 -7.42 5.89 -2.77
N ILE A 363 -8.37 5.54 -3.64
CA ILE A 363 -8.50 6.16 -4.96
C ILE A 363 -8.70 7.67 -4.83
N LYS A 364 -9.61 8.11 -3.96
CA LYS A 364 -9.85 9.54 -3.72
C LYS A 364 -8.62 10.26 -3.17
N MET A 365 -7.85 9.62 -2.29
CA MET A 365 -6.58 10.16 -1.81
C MET A 365 -5.60 10.39 -2.97
N GLY A 366 -5.42 9.40 -3.83
CA GLY A 366 -4.58 9.52 -5.03
C GLY A 366 -5.08 10.60 -5.99
N LEU A 367 -6.41 10.68 -6.21
CA LEU A 367 -7.03 11.73 -7.03
C LEU A 367 -6.78 13.13 -6.48
N ARG A 368 -6.69 13.29 -5.16
CA ARG A 368 -6.35 14.57 -4.50
C ARG A 368 -4.84 14.82 -4.39
N GLY A 369 -4.01 14.02 -5.07
CA GLY A 369 -2.56 14.19 -5.09
C GLY A 369 -1.83 13.70 -3.85
N ILE A 370 -2.46 12.83 -3.05
CA ILE A 370 -1.86 12.24 -1.86
C ILE A 370 -1.16 10.94 -2.23
N THR A 371 0.11 10.78 -1.85
CA THR A 371 0.82 9.51 -1.91
C THR A 371 0.56 8.71 -0.64
N VAL A 372 -0.07 7.54 -0.76
CA VAL A 372 -0.28 6.61 0.36
C VAL A 372 0.71 5.46 0.25
N LEU A 373 1.57 5.32 1.25
CA LEU A 373 2.57 4.26 1.35
C LEU A 373 2.19 3.29 2.46
N VAL A 374 2.33 2.00 2.19
CA VAL A 374 2.03 0.94 3.17
C VAL A 374 3.16 -0.06 3.25
N ALA A 375 3.59 -0.40 4.46
CA ALA A 375 4.56 -1.47 4.71
C ALA A 375 4.10 -2.82 4.13
N SER A 376 5.01 -3.57 3.49
CA SER A 376 4.66 -4.81 2.80
C SER A 376 4.44 -6.02 3.72
N GLY A 377 4.90 -5.94 4.97
CA GLY A 377 4.82 -7.02 5.97
C GLY A 377 6.19 -7.54 6.41
N ASP A 378 6.22 -8.26 7.54
CA ASP A 378 7.46 -8.72 8.17
C ASP A 378 7.59 -10.26 8.30
N ASP A 379 6.62 -10.99 7.75
CA ASP A 379 6.49 -12.46 7.85
C ASP A 379 6.76 -13.19 6.52
N GLY A 380 7.40 -12.50 5.58
CA GLY A 380 7.78 -13.06 4.29
C GLY A 380 6.59 -13.55 3.48
N VAL A 381 6.82 -14.60 2.70
CA VAL A 381 5.82 -15.24 1.82
C VAL A 381 4.61 -15.82 2.56
N ALA A 382 4.76 -16.15 3.85
CA ALA A 382 3.69 -16.76 4.64
C ALA A 382 2.60 -15.74 5.02
N GLY A 383 2.95 -14.46 5.14
CA GLY A 383 2.08 -13.39 5.61
C GLY A 383 1.65 -13.53 7.07
N LEU A 384 0.59 -12.82 7.46
CA LEU A 384 0.04 -12.84 8.82
C LEU A 384 -0.93 -14.00 9.10
N ARG A 385 -1.23 -14.84 8.11
CA ARG A 385 -2.07 -16.04 8.28
C ARG A 385 -1.77 -16.89 9.53
N PRO A 386 -0.52 -17.16 9.92
CA PRO A 386 -0.26 -17.97 11.10
C PRO A 386 -0.82 -17.39 12.39
N GLU A 387 -0.79 -16.08 12.52
CA GLU A 387 -1.23 -15.38 13.71
C GLU A 387 -2.76 -15.42 13.82
N PHE A 388 -3.43 -15.12 12.71
CA PHE A 388 -4.88 -15.01 12.73
C PHE A 388 -5.62 -16.32 12.51
N ALA A 389 -5.12 -17.18 11.61
CA ALA A 389 -5.67 -18.52 11.41
C ALA A 389 -5.12 -19.53 12.44
N LYS A 390 -4.16 -19.14 13.29
CA LYS A 390 -3.52 -20.00 14.31
C LYS A 390 -2.95 -21.30 13.75
N LEU A 391 -2.43 -21.22 12.52
CA LEU A 391 -1.93 -22.37 11.78
C LEU A 391 -0.48 -22.72 12.20
N PRO A 392 -0.15 -24.02 12.31
CA PRO A 392 1.22 -24.45 12.57
C PRO A 392 2.19 -23.99 11.46
N ALA A 393 3.48 -23.90 11.80
CA ALA A 393 4.49 -23.29 10.96
C ALA A 393 4.60 -23.91 9.55
N ASN A 394 4.54 -25.23 9.48
CA ASN A 394 4.59 -26.03 8.27
C ASN A 394 3.35 -25.83 7.36
N GLU A 395 2.17 -25.61 7.92
CA GLU A 395 0.93 -25.49 7.13
C GLU A 395 0.84 -24.14 6.41
N THR A 396 1.32 -23.05 7.03
CA THR A 396 1.23 -21.74 6.37
C THR A 396 2.18 -21.62 5.19
N CYS A 397 3.29 -22.36 5.19
CA CYS A 397 4.23 -22.34 4.08
C CYS A 397 3.72 -23.10 2.86
N LEU A 398 2.54 -23.73 2.91
CA LEU A 398 1.96 -24.50 1.80
C LEU A 398 1.38 -23.63 0.67
N LYS A 399 1.14 -22.35 0.93
CA LYS A 399 0.65 -21.35 -0.04
C LYS A 399 1.23 -19.98 0.30
N ALA A 400 1.21 -19.03 -0.62
CA ALA A 400 1.51 -17.62 -0.33
C ALA A 400 0.36 -16.96 0.45
N GLY A 401 0.70 -16.05 1.38
CA GLY A 401 -0.24 -15.30 2.19
C GLY A 401 -0.13 -13.80 1.95
N PRO A 402 -0.79 -13.25 0.92
CA PRO A 402 -0.79 -11.82 0.68
C PRO A 402 -1.43 -11.05 1.86
N GLN A 403 -0.90 -9.86 2.15
CA GLN A 403 -1.37 -8.99 3.23
C GLN A 403 -2.19 -7.83 2.70
N TRP A 404 -3.19 -7.40 3.45
CA TRP A 404 -4.01 -6.23 3.17
C TRP A 404 -3.67 -5.11 4.18
N PRO A 405 -3.62 -3.83 3.80
CA PRO A 405 -3.94 -3.26 2.49
C PRO A 405 -2.73 -3.27 1.54
N SER A 406 -1.60 -3.86 1.93
CA SER A 406 -0.36 -3.94 1.14
C SER A 406 -0.54 -4.57 -0.26
N SER A 407 -1.60 -5.35 -0.46
CA SER A 407 -1.99 -5.93 -1.75
C SER A 407 -2.90 -5.05 -2.61
N SER A 408 -3.41 -3.94 -2.09
CA SER A 408 -4.27 -3.01 -2.85
C SER A 408 -3.48 -2.37 -4.02
N PRO A 409 -4.09 -2.19 -5.20
CA PRO A 409 -3.45 -1.55 -6.35
C PRO A 409 -3.43 -0.02 -6.26
N TYR A 410 -4.03 0.58 -5.22
CA TYR A 410 -4.21 2.03 -5.07
C TYR A 410 -3.24 2.67 -4.07
N ILE A 411 -2.21 1.93 -3.67
CA ILE A 411 -1.17 2.35 -2.72
C ILE A 411 0.21 2.00 -3.26
N THR A 412 1.24 2.63 -2.73
CA THR A 412 2.63 2.20 -2.93
C THR A 412 3.06 1.30 -1.78
N THR A 413 3.32 0.04 -2.08
CA THR A 413 3.73 -0.95 -1.08
C THR A 413 5.25 -0.97 -0.94
N VAL A 414 5.74 -0.80 0.29
CA VAL A 414 7.17 -0.64 0.60
C VAL A 414 7.72 -1.89 1.30
N GLY A 415 8.67 -2.56 0.65
CA GLY A 415 9.41 -3.70 1.19
C GLY A 415 10.67 -3.29 1.96
N ALA A 416 11.42 -4.29 2.43
CA ALA A 416 12.60 -4.13 3.25
C ALA A 416 13.85 -4.80 2.64
N THR A 417 14.95 -4.08 2.65
CA THR A 417 16.31 -4.57 2.37
C THR A 417 17.17 -4.57 3.63
N THR A 418 18.30 -5.27 3.56
CA THR A 418 19.36 -5.20 4.57
C THR A 418 20.73 -5.16 3.88
N THR A 419 21.75 -4.65 4.56
CA THR A 419 23.15 -4.85 4.16
C THR A 419 23.72 -6.05 4.91
N LEU A 420 24.73 -6.73 4.35
CA LEU A 420 25.43 -7.83 5.02
C LEU A 420 26.80 -7.35 5.50
N SER A 421 26.84 -6.40 6.45
CA SER A 421 28.10 -5.82 6.95
C SER A 421 28.80 -6.74 7.95
N ALA A 422 30.10 -6.48 8.21
CA ALA A 422 30.97 -7.27 9.09
C ALA A 422 30.56 -7.33 10.59
N GLY A 423 29.43 -6.74 10.99
CA GLY A 423 28.89 -6.78 12.34
C GLY A 423 27.43 -7.24 12.44
N ASP A 424 26.75 -7.47 11.31
CA ASP A 424 25.30 -7.68 11.31
C ASP A 424 24.91 -9.16 11.40
N PHE A 425 25.75 -10.10 10.94
CA PHE A 425 25.38 -11.53 10.86
C PHE A 425 26.54 -12.51 11.11
N SER A 426 26.18 -13.72 11.56
CA SER A 426 27.09 -14.77 12.05
C SER A 426 27.90 -15.54 11.00
N LYS A 427 27.74 -15.22 9.70
CA LYS A 427 28.40 -15.95 8.60
C LYS A 427 29.35 -15.05 7.81
N ASP A 428 30.65 -15.26 8.00
CA ASP A 428 31.72 -14.45 7.43
C ASP A 428 31.82 -14.46 5.88
N PHE A 429 31.22 -15.45 5.22
CA PHE A 429 31.38 -15.67 3.77
C PHE A 429 30.44 -14.84 2.88
N PHE A 430 29.43 -14.15 3.43
CA PHE A 430 28.41 -13.40 2.66
C PHE A 430 28.44 -11.89 2.87
N ARG A 431 29.59 -11.32 3.24
CA ARG A 431 29.66 -9.88 3.55
C ARG A 431 29.57 -9.03 2.27
N THR A 432 28.59 -8.12 2.21
CA THR A 432 28.46 -7.10 1.16
C THR A 432 27.92 -5.79 1.74
N ASN A 433 28.40 -4.67 1.20
CA ASN A 433 27.84 -3.34 1.48
C ASN A 433 26.63 -3.02 0.59
N GLU A 434 26.33 -3.88 -0.39
CA GLU A 434 25.14 -3.78 -1.23
C GLU A 434 23.89 -4.24 -0.46
N GLU A 435 22.74 -3.73 -0.88
CA GLU A 435 21.46 -4.13 -0.34
C GLU A 435 21.04 -5.50 -0.88
N VAL A 436 20.64 -6.38 0.03
CA VAL A 436 20.03 -7.68 -0.27
C VAL A 436 18.63 -7.73 0.32
N VAL A 437 17.83 -8.74 -0.04
CA VAL A 437 16.50 -8.95 0.54
C VAL A 437 16.62 -9.06 2.08
N CYS A 438 15.82 -8.27 2.81
CA CYS A 438 15.73 -8.43 4.26
C CYS A 438 14.96 -9.72 4.57
N SER A 439 15.65 -10.71 5.14
CA SER A 439 15.07 -12.02 5.40
C SER A 439 15.66 -12.64 6.66
N GLY A 440 14.82 -13.35 7.41
CA GLY A 440 15.26 -14.20 8.52
C GLY A 440 16.30 -15.23 8.10
N GLU A 441 16.26 -15.72 6.85
CA GLU A 441 17.27 -16.64 6.32
C GLU A 441 18.64 -15.96 6.17
N ALA A 442 18.65 -14.67 5.82
CA ALA A 442 19.85 -13.84 5.78
C ALA A 442 20.28 -13.35 7.18
N GLY A 443 19.59 -13.81 8.23
CA GLY A 443 19.83 -13.45 9.63
C GLY A 443 19.03 -12.26 10.14
N GLY A 444 18.19 -11.64 9.31
CA GLY A 444 17.34 -10.51 9.67
C GLY A 444 16.33 -10.85 10.77
N GLN A 445 15.91 -9.84 11.55
CA GLN A 445 14.85 -10.03 12.55
C GLN A 445 13.46 -10.16 11.91
N VAL A 446 13.33 -9.63 10.70
CA VAL A 446 12.10 -9.59 9.91
C VAL A 446 12.39 -10.16 8.52
N THR A 447 11.34 -10.57 7.83
CA THR A 447 11.41 -10.92 6.41
C THR A 447 10.44 -10.06 5.63
N THR A 448 10.94 -9.33 4.65
CA THR A 448 10.11 -8.46 3.80
C THR A 448 8.91 -9.22 3.23
N GLY A 449 7.72 -8.67 3.40
CA GLY A 449 6.50 -9.18 2.79
C GLY A 449 6.50 -8.93 1.28
N GLY A 450 5.87 -9.83 0.54
CA GLY A 450 5.82 -9.74 -0.91
C GLY A 450 5.20 -10.99 -1.54
N GLY A 451 4.56 -10.81 -2.69
CA GLY A 451 3.83 -11.86 -3.37
C GLY A 451 2.76 -11.31 -4.29
N PHE A 452 1.66 -12.05 -4.42
CA PHE A 452 0.57 -11.74 -5.35
C PHE A 452 -0.76 -11.85 -4.60
N SER A 453 -1.61 -10.84 -4.78
CA SER A 453 -2.97 -10.80 -4.25
C SER A 453 -3.82 -11.95 -4.77
N ASN A 454 -4.65 -12.52 -3.91
CA ASN A 454 -5.71 -13.47 -4.28
C ASN A 454 -7.03 -12.75 -4.67
N VAL A 455 -7.12 -11.44 -4.46
CA VAL A 455 -8.37 -10.67 -4.59
C VAL A 455 -8.30 -9.59 -5.67
N TYR A 456 -7.21 -8.85 -5.73
CA TYR A 456 -7.03 -7.74 -6.65
C TYR A 456 -6.41 -8.23 -7.96
N PRO A 457 -7.01 -7.93 -9.12
CA PRO A 457 -6.40 -8.23 -10.40
C PRO A 457 -5.13 -7.39 -10.61
N MET A 458 -4.24 -7.87 -11.47
CA MET A 458 -3.01 -7.18 -11.81
C MET A 458 -3.27 -5.86 -12.55
N PRO A 459 -2.92 -4.68 -11.98
CA PRO A 459 -3.10 -3.40 -12.65
C PRO A 459 -2.17 -3.26 -13.86
N ALA A 460 -2.60 -2.48 -14.86
CA ALA A 460 -1.91 -2.33 -16.13
C ALA A 460 -0.46 -1.83 -15.99
N TYR A 461 -0.20 -0.93 -15.02
CA TYR A 461 1.11 -0.31 -14.84
C TYR A 461 2.25 -1.30 -14.52
N GLN A 462 1.92 -2.49 -13.98
CA GLN A 462 2.94 -3.48 -13.57
C GLN A 462 3.01 -4.72 -14.47
N GLN A 463 2.11 -4.88 -15.43
CA GLN A 463 1.99 -6.11 -16.23
C GLN A 463 3.30 -6.50 -16.92
N ALA A 464 3.99 -5.54 -17.54
CA ALA A 464 5.24 -5.80 -18.24
C ALA A 464 6.36 -6.28 -17.30
N ALA A 465 6.48 -5.65 -16.13
CA ALA A 465 7.48 -5.98 -15.12
C ALA A 465 7.21 -7.36 -14.51
N VAL A 466 5.95 -7.62 -14.12
CA VAL A 466 5.52 -8.90 -13.55
C VAL A 466 5.64 -10.05 -14.55
N ALA A 467 5.27 -9.83 -15.82
CA ALA A 467 5.40 -10.85 -16.87
C ALA A 467 6.85 -11.31 -17.06
N ARG A 468 7.83 -10.40 -16.96
CA ARG A 468 9.26 -10.74 -16.98
C ARG A 468 9.66 -11.55 -15.75
N TYR A 469 9.21 -11.14 -14.57
CA TYR A 469 9.52 -11.86 -13.32
C TYR A 469 8.94 -13.28 -13.29
N LEU A 470 7.71 -13.47 -13.77
CA LEU A 470 7.05 -14.79 -13.87
C LEU A 470 7.79 -15.76 -14.81
N GLN A 471 8.61 -15.25 -15.75
CA GLN A 471 9.46 -16.08 -16.62
C GLN A 471 10.79 -16.48 -15.95
N SER A 472 11.11 -15.89 -14.80
CA SER A 472 12.33 -16.22 -14.05
C SER A 472 12.20 -17.54 -13.29
N ARG A 473 13.34 -18.11 -12.87
CA ARG A 473 13.37 -19.26 -11.95
C ARG A 473 13.29 -18.84 -10.47
N ARG A 474 13.00 -17.56 -10.19
CA ARG A 474 12.95 -16.99 -8.84
C ARG A 474 11.54 -16.97 -8.25
N VAL A 475 10.53 -17.40 -8.99
CA VAL A 475 9.17 -17.61 -8.48
C VAL A 475 8.98 -19.03 -7.94
N PRO A 476 8.06 -19.23 -6.97
CA PRO A 476 7.62 -20.56 -6.56
C PRO A 476 7.17 -21.40 -7.75
N GLN A 477 7.67 -22.64 -7.84
CA GLN A 477 7.34 -23.55 -8.95
C GLN A 477 6.17 -24.49 -8.62
N GLN A 478 5.73 -24.54 -7.36
CA GLN A 478 4.62 -25.37 -6.92
C GLN A 478 3.30 -24.86 -7.54
N PRO A 479 2.55 -25.69 -8.27
CA PRO A 479 1.27 -25.29 -8.84
C PRO A 479 0.27 -24.86 -7.76
N GLY A 480 -0.44 -23.75 -8.00
CA GLY A 480 -1.45 -23.23 -7.07
C GLY A 480 -0.89 -22.60 -5.79
N TYR A 481 0.42 -22.37 -5.71
CA TYR A 481 1.06 -21.74 -4.55
C TYR A 481 0.66 -20.28 -4.37
N PHE A 482 0.53 -19.54 -5.48
CA PHE A 482 0.16 -18.14 -5.51
C PHE A 482 -0.68 -17.82 -6.76
N ASN A 483 -1.40 -16.70 -6.73
CA ASN A 483 -2.23 -16.24 -7.84
C ASN A 483 -1.41 -15.43 -8.86
N THR A 484 -1.08 -16.03 -10.01
CA THR A 484 -0.24 -15.38 -11.04
C THR A 484 -0.90 -14.19 -11.74
N THR A 485 -2.23 -14.04 -11.64
CA THR A 485 -2.96 -12.92 -12.25
C THR A 485 -3.26 -11.79 -11.27
N GLY A 486 -2.82 -11.92 -10.03
CA GLY A 486 -3.09 -10.95 -8.96
C GLY A 486 -2.18 -9.73 -8.99
N ARG A 487 -2.57 -8.67 -8.27
CA ARG A 487 -1.68 -7.54 -7.94
C ARG A 487 -0.45 -8.07 -7.21
N ALA A 488 0.70 -7.98 -7.84
CA ALA A 488 2.00 -8.36 -7.31
C ALA A 488 2.68 -7.20 -6.55
N TYR A 489 3.34 -7.46 -5.42
CA TYR A 489 3.94 -6.45 -4.54
C TYR A 489 5.20 -7.01 -3.83
N PRO A 490 6.10 -6.20 -3.23
CA PRO A 490 6.04 -4.73 -3.08
C PRO A 490 6.26 -3.97 -4.39
N ASP A 491 6.04 -2.66 -4.38
CA ASP A 491 6.34 -1.78 -5.52
C ASP A 491 7.79 -1.29 -5.47
N ILE A 492 8.27 -0.93 -4.28
CA ILE A 492 9.61 -0.40 -4.01
C ILE A 492 10.09 -0.90 -2.64
N SER A 493 11.39 -0.82 -2.36
CA SER A 493 11.95 -1.12 -1.03
C SER A 493 12.93 -0.06 -0.55
N ALA A 494 13.21 -0.08 0.74
CA ALA A 494 14.35 0.58 1.36
C ALA A 494 14.86 -0.27 2.54
N LEU A 495 15.93 0.19 3.17
CA LEU A 495 16.56 -0.44 4.32
C LEU A 495 15.49 -0.60 5.40
N GLY A 496 15.34 -1.82 5.90
CA GLY A 496 14.35 -2.15 6.93
C GLY A 496 14.97 -2.80 8.16
N ALA A 497 16.30 -2.75 8.32
CA ALA A 497 17.01 -3.46 9.37
C ALA A 497 17.87 -2.52 10.25
N ALA A 498 17.92 -2.84 11.55
CA ALA A 498 18.82 -2.26 12.54
C ALA A 498 18.75 -0.73 12.69
N PHE A 499 17.55 -0.15 12.66
CA PHE A 499 17.30 1.27 12.87
C PHE A 499 17.53 1.67 14.33
N HIS A 500 18.27 2.75 14.56
CA HIS A 500 18.43 3.33 15.89
C HIS A 500 17.25 4.23 16.20
N THR A 501 16.43 3.84 17.18
CA THR A 501 15.20 4.55 17.54
C THR A 501 15.22 4.85 19.03
N TYR A 502 14.90 6.08 19.42
CA TYR A 502 14.71 6.41 20.83
C TYR A 502 13.35 5.93 21.31
N ILE A 503 13.34 5.11 22.36
CA ILE A 503 12.12 4.63 23.02
C ILE A 503 12.34 4.71 24.53
N HIS A 504 11.49 5.46 25.23
CA HIS A 504 11.60 5.71 26.67
C HIS A 504 12.98 6.22 27.09
N GLY A 505 13.61 7.05 26.26
CA GLY A 505 14.91 7.66 26.48
C GLY A 505 16.12 6.81 26.13
N TYR A 506 15.94 5.59 25.61
CA TYR A 506 17.02 4.68 25.24
C TYR A 506 17.04 4.43 23.74
N VAL A 507 18.25 4.32 23.16
CA VAL A 507 18.41 3.85 21.78
C VAL A 507 18.11 2.37 21.72
N THR A 508 17.13 2.00 20.92
CA THR A 508 16.68 0.63 20.67
C THR A 508 16.90 0.32 19.19
N GLY A 509 17.45 -0.87 18.90
CA GLY A 509 17.54 -1.40 17.54
C GLY A 509 16.18 -1.93 17.09
N VAL A 510 15.66 -1.37 16.00
CA VAL A 510 14.34 -1.71 15.44
C VAL A 510 14.48 -2.16 13.98
N SER A 511 13.72 -3.17 13.58
CA SER A 511 13.66 -3.66 12.19
C SER A 511 12.22 -3.90 11.77
N GLY A 512 11.94 -3.77 10.48
CA GLY A 512 10.63 -3.96 9.89
C GLY A 512 10.49 -3.22 8.56
N THR A 513 9.53 -3.64 7.75
CA THR A 513 9.00 -2.83 6.63
C THR A 513 8.36 -1.52 7.14
N SER A 514 7.97 -1.50 8.41
CA SER A 514 7.70 -0.26 9.18
C SER A 514 8.84 0.75 9.15
N ALA A 515 10.10 0.32 9.08
CA ALA A 515 11.23 1.25 9.08
C ALA A 515 11.50 1.81 7.68
N SER A 516 11.31 1.01 6.64
CA SER A 516 11.53 1.42 5.25
C SER A 516 10.43 2.35 4.72
N THR A 517 9.18 2.13 5.13
CA THR A 517 8.00 2.92 4.69
C THR A 517 8.12 4.43 4.97
N PRO A 518 8.42 4.90 6.20
CA PRO A 518 8.59 6.32 6.49
C PRO A 518 9.84 6.91 5.82
N VAL A 519 10.87 6.10 5.53
CA VAL A 519 12.04 6.55 4.76
C VAL A 519 11.65 6.87 3.32
N ILE A 520 10.92 5.97 2.64
CA ILE A 520 10.41 6.26 1.28
C ILE A 520 9.42 7.42 1.32
N GLY A 521 8.51 7.46 2.31
CA GLY A 521 7.57 8.56 2.49
C GLY A 521 8.29 9.91 2.59
N ALA A 522 9.33 10.00 3.41
CA ALA A 522 10.15 11.20 3.51
C ALA A 522 10.85 11.57 2.20
N MET A 523 11.32 10.60 1.40
CA MET A 523 11.87 10.89 0.07
C MET A 523 10.82 11.47 -0.87
N VAL A 524 9.60 10.93 -0.85
CA VAL A 524 8.46 11.48 -1.61
C VAL A 524 8.15 12.90 -1.16
N THR A 525 8.17 13.18 0.14
CA THR A 525 8.04 14.54 0.67
C THR A 525 9.12 15.45 0.08
N LEU A 526 10.39 15.03 0.08
CA LEU A 526 11.48 15.84 -0.48
C LEU A 526 11.37 16.04 -2.01
N TRP A 527 10.90 15.04 -2.76
CA TRP A 527 10.60 15.19 -4.19
C TRP A 527 9.44 16.15 -4.45
N ASN A 528 8.38 16.07 -3.65
CA ASN A 528 7.26 17.00 -3.68
C ASN A 528 7.73 18.43 -3.37
N ASP A 529 8.67 18.62 -2.44
CA ASP A 529 9.18 19.95 -2.10
C ASP A 529 9.80 20.64 -3.33
N ALA A 530 10.66 19.92 -4.05
CA ALA A 530 11.28 20.43 -5.26
C ALA A 530 10.25 20.77 -6.35
N ARG A 531 9.23 19.91 -6.53
CA ARG A 531 8.16 20.13 -7.50
C ARG A 531 7.29 21.33 -7.14
N LEU A 532 6.85 21.44 -5.88
CA LEU A 532 6.00 22.52 -5.41
C LEU A 532 6.73 23.87 -5.47
N ASN A 533 8.03 23.90 -5.16
CA ASN A 533 8.86 25.11 -5.33
C ASN A 533 9.08 25.51 -6.79
N ALA A 534 8.97 24.56 -7.72
CA ALA A 534 8.93 24.81 -9.16
C ALA A 534 7.52 25.13 -9.70
N GLY A 535 6.52 25.26 -8.83
CA GLY A 535 5.13 25.53 -9.21
C GLY A 535 4.42 24.34 -9.88
N LYS A 536 4.94 23.12 -9.71
CA LYS A 536 4.35 21.87 -10.20
C LYS A 536 3.51 21.20 -9.12
N SER A 537 2.58 20.34 -9.52
CA SER A 537 1.75 19.54 -8.62
C SER A 537 2.57 18.51 -7.83
N PRO A 538 2.11 18.05 -6.64
CA PRO A 538 2.71 16.89 -5.98
C PRO A 538 2.59 15.63 -6.85
N LEU A 539 3.38 14.61 -6.53
CA LEU A 539 3.45 13.37 -7.30
C LEU A 539 2.16 12.54 -7.28
N GLY A 540 1.37 12.59 -6.19
CA GLY A 540 0.16 11.80 -6.04
C GLY A 540 0.43 10.30 -5.96
N PHE A 541 -0.40 9.48 -6.60
CA PHE A 541 -0.21 8.04 -6.65
C PHE A 541 0.95 7.66 -7.58
N ILE A 542 2.05 7.14 -7.01
CA ILE A 542 3.35 7.06 -7.72
C ILE A 542 3.62 5.73 -8.42
N ASN A 543 2.79 4.69 -8.29
CA ASN A 543 3.13 3.39 -8.87
C ASN A 543 3.36 3.46 -10.40
N PRO A 544 2.50 4.10 -11.23
CA PRO A 544 2.76 4.19 -12.65
C PRO A 544 4.11 4.85 -12.98
N LEU A 545 4.51 5.85 -12.20
CA LEU A 545 5.82 6.49 -12.32
C LEU A 545 6.96 5.54 -11.94
N LEU A 546 6.85 4.78 -10.86
CA LEU A 546 7.87 3.83 -10.42
C LEU A 546 8.13 2.74 -11.48
N TYR A 547 7.06 2.13 -12.00
CA TYR A 547 7.20 1.09 -13.03
C TYR A 547 7.69 1.66 -14.37
N PHE A 548 7.26 2.89 -14.74
CA PHE A 548 7.82 3.58 -15.89
C PHE A 548 9.33 3.82 -15.74
N LEU A 549 9.77 4.33 -14.58
CA LEU A 549 11.18 4.58 -14.30
C LEU A 549 12.00 3.29 -14.29
N ASN A 550 11.48 2.20 -13.74
CA ASN A 550 12.19 0.91 -13.72
C ASN A 550 12.50 0.41 -15.14
N GLU A 551 11.59 0.64 -16.08
CA GLU A 551 11.76 0.25 -17.48
C GLU A 551 12.60 1.26 -18.29
N ALA A 552 12.30 2.56 -18.20
CA ALA A 552 12.90 3.58 -19.04
C ALA A 552 14.21 4.17 -18.48
N HIS A 553 14.38 4.12 -17.16
CA HIS A 553 15.47 4.75 -16.42
C HIS A 553 15.96 3.84 -15.27
N PRO A 554 16.47 2.63 -15.56
CA PRO A 554 16.80 1.64 -14.51
C PRO A 554 17.79 2.16 -13.46
N SER A 555 18.64 3.15 -13.78
CA SER A 555 19.52 3.83 -12.83
C SER A 555 18.81 4.65 -11.75
N ALA A 556 17.49 4.85 -11.88
CA ALA A 556 16.63 5.43 -10.86
C ALA A 556 16.50 4.53 -9.62
N PHE A 557 16.87 3.25 -9.75
CA PHE A 557 16.85 2.30 -8.64
C PHE A 557 18.19 1.56 -8.53
N ASN A 558 18.54 1.16 -7.31
CA ASN A 558 19.53 0.12 -7.09
C ASN A 558 18.75 -1.21 -7.07
N ASP A 559 19.01 -2.05 -8.07
CA ASP A 559 18.34 -3.33 -8.26
C ASP A 559 18.84 -4.37 -7.25
N VAL A 560 17.94 -4.98 -6.49
CA VAL A 560 18.27 -5.94 -5.44
C VAL A 560 18.10 -7.34 -6.00
N VAL A 561 19.21 -8.03 -6.28
CA VAL A 561 19.21 -9.31 -7.02
C VAL A 561 19.61 -10.53 -6.18
N VAL A 562 19.78 -10.33 -4.87
CA VAL A 562 20.26 -11.36 -3.93
C VAL A 562 19.30 -11.52 -2.76
N GLY A 563 18.89 -12.77 -2.51
CA GLY A 563 18.05 -13.17 -1.37
C GLY A 563 16.65 -13.61 -1.79
N ASN A 564 15.82 -13.92 -0.80
CA ASN A 564 14.43 -14.34 -0.98
C ASN A 564 13.60 -14.06 0.28
N ASN A 565 12.27 -14.03 0.15
CA ASN A 565 11.35 -13.75 1.26
C ASN A 565 10.77 -15.01 1.95
N GLY A 566 11.51 -16.12 1.92
CA GLY A 566 11.04 -17.44 2.35
C GLY A 566 11.14 -17.72 3.84
N ALA A 567 11.32 -16.73 4.70
CA ALA A 567 11.38 -16.94 6.15
C ALA A 567 10.27 -16.18 6.87
N ARG A 568 9.76 -16.71 7.96
CA ARG A 568 8.90 -15.93 8.87
C ARG A 568 9.72 -14.93 9.69
N LYS A 569 9.02 -14.01 10.38
CA LYS A 569 9.63 -13.14 11.37
C LYS A 569 10.43 -13.95 12.40
N GLY A 570 11.62 -13.47 12.75
CA GLY A 570 12.55 -14.16 13.64
C GLY A 570 13.32 -15.35 13.04
N GLY A 571 13.10 -15.70 11.77
CA GLY A 571 13.94 -16.63 11.01
C GLY A 571 13.90 -18.11 11.41
N LEU A 572 13.08 -18.50 12.40
CA LEU A 572 13.04 -19.87 12.93
C LEU A 572 12.31 -20.87 12.02
N THR A 573 11.51 -20.39 11.06
CA THR A 573 10.82 -21.24 10.09
C THR A 573 11.07 -20.70 8.69
N VAL A 574 11.78 -21.50 7.89
CA VAL A 574 12.01 -21.25 6.47
C VAL A 574 11.00 -22.06 5.67
N CYS A 575 10.23 -21.40 4.83
CA CYS A 575 9.32 -21.99 3.86
C CYS A 575 10.11 -22.58 2.69
N GLU A 576 9.67 -23.75 2.22
CA GLU A 576 10.28 -24.44 1.07
C GLU A 576 10.16 -23.65 -0.24
N HIS A 577 9.05 -22.93 -0.40
CA HIS A 577 8.77 -22.09 -1.56
C HIS A 577 8.72 -20.63 -1.15
N SER A 578 9.30 -19.77 -1.98
CA SER A 578 9.38 -18.33 -1.73
C SER A 578 9.60 -17.55 -3.03
N PHE A 579 9.46 -16.24 -2.95
CA PHE A 579 9.83 -15.33 -4.01
C PHE A 579 11.28 -14.88 -3.81
N GLY A 580 12.11 -15.09 -4.83
CA GLY A 580 13.51 -14.70 -4.84
C GLY A 580 13.73 -13.39 -5.58
N ALA A 581 14.76 -12.67 -5.16
CA ALA A 581 15.23 -11.50 -5.88
C ALA A 581 15.71 -11.85 -7.30
N ALA A 582 15.42 -10.96 -8.26
CA ALA A 582 15.74 -11.12 -9.67
C ALA A 582 16.12 -9.78 -10.30
N GLY A 583 16.69 -9.79 -11.51
CA GLY A 583 16.97 -8.54 -12.22
C GLY A 583 15.69 -7.84 -12.65
N GLY A 584 15.56 -6.55 -12.34
CA GLY A 584 14.36 -5.75 -12.56
C GLY A 584 13.38 -5.84 -11.39
N TRP A 585 12.08 -5.74 -11.68
CA TRP A 585 11.08 -5.91 -10.63
C TRP A 585 10.99 -7.37 -10.14
N ASP A 586 10.91 -7.57 -8.83
CA ASP A 586 10.59 -8.86 -8.21
C ASP A 586 9.62 -8.76 -7.03
N ALA A 587 9.00 -9.90 -6.68
CA ALA A 587 8.02 -9.99 -5.60
C ALA A 587 8.65 -10.06 -4.18
N ALA A 588 9.93 -9.74 -4.01
CA ALA A 588 10.58 -9.61 -2.71
C ALA A 588 10.93 -8.15 -2.40
N THR A 589 11.37 -7.38 -3.41
CA THR A 589 11.90 -6.02 -3.26
C THR A 589 11.37 -5.00 -4.25
N GLY A 590 10.42 -5.38 -5.11
CA GLY A 590 9.78 -4.48 -6.04
C GLY A 590 10.77 -4.02 -7.10
N VAL A 591 10.73 -2.73 -7.47
CA VAL A 591 11.70 -2.13 -8.41
C VAL A 591 13.11 -1.94 -7.83
N GLY A 592 13.35 -2.37 -6.58
CA GLY A 592 14.58 -2.16 -5.83
C GLY A 592 14.51 -0.94 -4.91
N THR A 593 15.65 -0.32 -4.62
CA THR A 593 15.74 0.84 -3.72
C THR A 593 16.01 2.13 -4.47
N PRO A 594 15.49 3.29 -4.02
CA PRO A 594 15.56 4.52 -4.80
C PRO A 594 16.98 5.10 -4.87
N ASN A 595 17.36 5.55 -6.06
CA ASN A 595 18.46 6.47 -6.26
C ASN A 595 17.93 7.91 -6.22
N PHE A 596 17.92 8.50 -5.03
CA PHE A 596 17.27 9.79 -4.75
C PHE A 596 17.58 10.90 -5.77
N PRO A 597 18.85 11.20 -6.12
CA PRO A 597 19.16 12.29 -7.05
C PRO A 597 18.69 12.02 -8.48
N VAL A 598 18.68 10.75 -8.93
CA VAL A 598 18.22 10.40 -10.28
C VAL A 598 16.71 10.58 -10.40
N ILE A 599 15.96 10.10 -9.39
CA ILE A 599 14.50 10.30 -9.35
C ILE A 599 14.19 11.79 -9.23
N LEU A 600 14.84 12.52 -8.32
CA LEU A 600 14.65 13.95 -8.13
C LEU A 600 14.83 14.73 -9.45
N ALA A 601 15.93 14.49 -10.17
CA ALA A 601 16.22 15.14 -11.44
C ALA A 601 15.19 14.80 -12.53
N PHE A 602 14.57 13.61 -12.47
CA PHE A 602 13.51 13.25 -13.41
C PHE A 602 12.17 13.89 -13.06
N VAL A 603 11.82 13.95 -11.77
CA VAL A 603 10.49 14.40 -11.34
C VAL A 603 10.35 15.91 -11.25
N GLN A 604 11.45 16.68 -11.23
CA GLN A 604 11.39 18.15 -11.18
C GLN A 604 10.70 18.78 -12.40
N ASP A 605 10.92 18.22 -13.60
CA ASP A 605 10.40 18.68 -14.89
C ASP A 605 9.57 17.61 -15.61
N LEU A 606 8.99 16.68 -14.83
CA LEU A 606 8.29 15.48 -15.32
C LEU A 606 7.31 15.77 -16.46
N GLU A 607 6.41 16.74 -16.26
CA GLU A 607 5.41 17.14 -17.24
C GLU A 607 6.02 17.70 -18.52
N ASP A 608 7.16 18.38 -18.42
CA ASP A 608 7.82 19.02 -19.56
C ASP A 608 8.49 17.99 -20.47
N LYS A 609 8.86 16.82 -19.93
CA LYS A 609 9.42 15.68 -20.68
C LYS A 609 8.41 14.99 -21.59
N PHE A 610 7.12 15.05 -21.25
CA PHE A 610 6.04 14.41 -22.01
C PHE A 610 5.18 15.39 -22.81
N ASN A 611 5.41 16.70 -22.64
CA ASN A 611 4.71 17.71 -23.42
C ASN A 611 5.29 17.84 -24.84
N LEU A 612 4.49 17.55 -25.87
CA LEU A 612 4.94 17.58 -27.27
C LEU A 612 5.18 19.01 -27.80
N THR A 613 4.63 20.05 -27.17
CA THR A 613 4.84 21.44 -27.58
C THR A 613 6.26 21.93 -27.27
N THR A 614 6.85 21.54 -26.14
CA THR A 614 8.24 21.86 -25.77
C THR A 614 9.27 21.12 -26.64
N LEU A 615 8.95 19.91 -27.12
CA LEU A 615 9.78 19.17 -28.07
C LEU A 615 9.77 19.78 -29.49
N ARG A 616 8.70 20.50 -29.87
CA ARG A 616 8.62 21.23 -31.15
C ARG A 616 9.36 22.56 -31.12
N GLU A 617 9.38 23.26 -30.00
CA GLU A 617 10.14 24.51 -29.87
C GLU A 617 11.65 24.26 -29.81
N SER A 618 12.10 23.21 -29.12
CA SER A 618 13.51 22.80 -29.09
C SER A 618 14.02 22.28 -30.44
N SER A 619 13.17 21.66 -31.27
CA SER A 619 13.53 21.28 -32.65
C SER A 619 13.47 22.46 -33.63
N SER A 620 12.68 23.51 -33.35
CA SER A 620 12.67 24.74 -34.15
C SER A 620 13.96 25.58 -33.99
N LEU A 621 14.60 25.52 -32.83
CA LEU A 621 15.88 26.19 -32.57
C LEU A 621 17.05 25.53 -33.32
N CYS A 622 17.01 24.20 -33.52
CA CYS A 622 18.00 23.47 -34.32
C CYS A 622 17.88 23.67 -35.84
N ASN A 623 16.77 24.24 -36.34
CA ASN A 623 16.62 24.58 -37.76
C ASN A 623 17.09 26.00 -38.11
N SER A 624 17.56 26.78 -37.12
CA SER A 624 18.02 28.16 -37.34
C SER A 624 19.51 28.29 -37.70
N THR A 625 20.28 27.19 -37.75
CA THR A 625 21.74 27.22 -38.02
C THR A 625 22.17 26.57 -39.34
N ALA A 626 21.24 26.24 -40.24
CA ALA A 626 21.55 25.70 -41.56
C ALA A 626 20.99 26.57 -42.71
N SER A 627 21.51 27.79 -42.88
CA SER A 627 21.62 28.43 -44.21
C SER A 627 22.62 29.59 -44.22
N ALA A 628 23.89 29.29 -44.01
CA ALA A 628 24.96 30.16 -44.49
C ALA A 628 25.24 29.80 -45.96
N GLY A 629 24.74 30.61 -46.90
CA GLY A 629 24.95 30.42 -48.33
C GLY A 629 24.47 31.62 -49.15
N ALA A 630 25.42 32.45 -49.56
CA ALA A 630 25.33 33.68 -50.35
C ALA A 630 24.26 33.76 -51.45
N ALA A 631 23.59 34.93 -51.59
CA ALA A 631 23.40 35.61 -52.87
C ALA A 631 22.89 37.08 -52.74
N VAL A 632 23.44 37.90 -53.64
CA VAL A 632 23.26 39.32 -54.01
C VAL A 632 21.79 39.76 -54.22
N PRO A 633 21.42 41.05 -54.00
CA PRO A 633 20.03 41.48 -54.05
C PRO A 633 19.57 41.84 -55.46
N ARG A 634 18.35 41.42 -55.83
CA ARG A 634 17.57 42.07 -56.88
C ARG A 634 16.09 42.14 -56.53
N ASN A 635 15.49 43.13 -57.15
CA ASN A 635 14.31 43.90 -56.79
C ASN A 635 13.00 43.30 -57.34
N SER A 636 11.90 43.86 -56.82
CA SER A 636 10.57 44.05 -57.42
C SER A 636 9.60 42.87 -57.60
N SER A 637 8.47 43.07 -56.92
CA SER A 637 7.09 43.13 -57.44
C SER A 637 6.22 41.88 -57.55
N ARG A 638 5.10 42.00 -56.82
CA ARG A 638 3.69 41.78 -57.19
C ARG A 638 3.10 40.37 -57.27
N ASP A 639 2.11 40.23 -56.40
CA ASP A 639 0.71 39.86 -56.66
C ASP A 639 0.23 38.40 -56.63
N THR A 640 -0.88 38.27 -55.89
CA THR A 640 -2.05 37.38 -56.08
C THR A 640 -1.85 35.89 -55.82
N SER A 641 -2.31 35.37 -54.68
CA SER A 641 -3.70 34.94 -54.36
C SER A 641 -4.15 33.70 -55.14
N LEU A 642 -4.42 32.60 -54.43
CA LEU A 642 -5.75 31.97 -54.29
C LEU A 642 -5.64 30.50 -53.83
N ASN A 643 -6.28 30.25 -52.68
CA ASN A 643 -7.17 29.15 -52.29
C ASN A 643 -7.28 27.86 -53.12
N GLY A 644 -7.48 26.77 -52.38
CA GLY A 644 -8.30 25.60 -52.77
C GLY A 644 -7.51 24.30 -52.75
N ALA A 645 -7.56 23.51 -51.68
CA ALA A 645 -8.60 22.53 -51.34
C ALA A 645 -8.34 21.13 -51.97
N GLU A 646 -8.11 20.18 -51.05
CA GLU A 646 -8.50 18.76 -51.04
C GLU A 646 -8.33 17.88 -52.30
N ALA A 647 -7.59 16.77 -52.15
CA ALA A 647 -8.15 15.42 -51.98
C ALA A 647 -7.29 14.27 -52.56
N THR A 648 -7.33 13.14 -51.85
CA THR A 648 -7.16 11.74 -52.28
C THR A 648 -5.77 11.15 -52.52
N GLY A 649 -5.60 9.93 -51.99
CA GLY A 649 -4.35 9.18 -51.91
C GLY A 649 -3.94 8.46 -53.19
N ASP A 650 -2.74 7.88 -53.18
CA ASP A 650 -2.59 6.42 -53.24
C ASP A 650 -1.15 6.00 -52.92
N SER A 651 -1.07 4.78 -52.40
CA SER A 651 0.02 3.85 -52.15
C SER A 651 1.39 4.03 -52.86
N SER A 652 2.44 3.98 -52.03
CA SER A 652 3.77 3.43 -52.34
C SER A 652 4.49 3.17 -51.00
N SER A 653 5.32 2.16 -50.77
CA SER A 653 5.66 0.95 -51.52
C SER A 653 6.37 0.00 -50.53
N VAL A 654 6.22 -1.29 -50.79
CA VAL A 654 6.71 -2.49 -50.08
C VAL A 654 8.26 -2.58 -49.94
N ILE A 655 8.99 -1.50 -50.21
CA ILE A 655 10.45 -1.44 -50.19
C ILE A 655 10.99 -1.17 -48.77
N GLY A 656 10.21 -0.52 -47.90
CA GLY A 656 10.61 -0.26 -46.50
C GLY A 656 10.68 -1.50 -45.61
N THR A 657 9.83 -2.50 -45.86
CA THR A 657 9.72 -3.69 -44.99
C THR A 657 10.87 -4.67 -45.22
N VAL A 658 11.42 -4.76 -46.44
CA VAL A 658 12.56 -5.66 -46.73
C VAL A 658 13.87 -5.10 -46.15
N ALA A 659 14.05 -3.78 -46.17
CA ALA A 659 15.22 -3.14 -45.55
C ALA A 659 15.24 -3.31 -44.02
N LEU A 660 14.07 -3.26 -43.37
CA LEU A 660 13.96 -3.45 -41.91
C LEU A 660 14.30 -4.89 -41.49
N VAL A 661 13.87 -5.90 -42.26
CA VAL A 661 14.14 -7.32 -41.95
C VAL A 661 15.62 -7.66 -42.07
N VAL A 662 16.34 -7.08 -43.05
CA VAL A 662 17.79 -7.30 -43.21
C VAL A 662 18.59 -6.67 -42.07
N VAL A 663 18.19 -5.48 -41.60
CA VAL A 663 18.85 -4.80 -40.47
C VAL A 663 18.62 -5.54 -39.16
N VAL A 664 17.41 -6.06 -38.92
CA VAL A 664 17.10 -6.86 -37.71
C VAL A 664 17.86 -8.19 -37.73
N ALA A 665 17.97 -8.85 -38.87
CA ALA A 665 18.75 -10.09 -38.99
C ALA A 665 20.25 -9.85 -38.76
N ALA A 666 20.82 -8.76 -39.29
CA ALA A 666 22.21 -8.40 -39.06
C ALA A 666 22.50 -8.07 -37.59
N ALA A 667 21.59 -7.35 -36.91
CA ALA A 667 21.69 -7.05 -35.49
C ALA A 667 21.61 -8.31 -34.61
N ALA A 668 20.76 -9.28 -34.97
CA ALA A 668 20.66 -10.55 -34.26
C ALA A 668 21.94 -11.40 -34.38
N VAL A 669 22.57 -11.42 -35.57
CA VAL A 669 23.83 -12.14 -35.79
C VAL A 669 24.99 -11.49 -35.01
N LEU A 670 25.06 -10.15 -34.98
CA LEU A 670 26.03 -9.41 -34.17
C LEU A 670 25.82 -9.63 -32.67
N GLY A 671 24.57 -9.66 -32.20
CA GLY A 671 24.22 -9.97 -30.82
C GLY A 671 24.64 -11.38 -30.40
N ALA A 672 24.38 -12.38 -31.25
CA ALA A 672 24.79 -13.76 -31.00
C ALA A 672 26.33 -13.92 -30.98
N ALA A 673 27.05 -13.23 -31.87
CA ALA A 673 28.50 -13.22 -31.88
C ALA A 673 29.08 -12.58 -30.60
N LEU A 674 28.52 -11.46 -30.14
CA LEU A 674 28.93 -10.80 -28.91
C LEU A 674 28.68 -11.69 -27.68
N LEU A 675 27.52 -12.34 -27.59
CA LEU A 675 27.18 -13.30 -26.54
C LEU A 675 28.14 -14.49 -26.51
N THR A 676 28.56 -14.97 -27.68
CA THR A 676 29.51 -16.10 -27.77
C THR A 676 30.90 -15.70 -27.31
N VAL A 677 31.33 -14.47 -27.62
CA VAL A 677 32.63 -13.93 -27.19
C VAL A 677 32.63 -13.64 -25.68
N THR A 678 31.57 -13.03 -25.13
CA THR A 678 31.45 -12.79 -23.69
C THR A 678 31.34 -14.09 -22.90
N TYR A 679 30.60 -15.09 -23.39
CA TYR A 679 30.52 -16.41 -22.78
C TYR A 679 31.88 -17.14 -22.78
N LYS A 680 32.62 -17.11 -23.90
CA LYS A 680 33.98 -17.69 -23.95
C LYS A 680 34.95 -16.97 -23.00
N ARG A 681 34.85 -15.64 -22.89
CA ARG A 681 35.68 -14.84 -21.97
C ARG A 681 35.36 -15.14 -20.51
N TRP A 682 34.08 -15.25 -20.17
CA TRP A 682 33.61 -15.65 -18.84
C TRP A 682 34.07 -17.06 -18.47
N ARG A 683 33.88 -18.05 -19.35
CA ARG A 683 34.33 -19.43 -19.11
C ARG A 683 35.85 -19.50 -18.85
N ASN A 684 36.65 -18.78 -19.63
CA ASN A 684 38.11 -18.81 -19.46
C ASN A 684 38.59 -18.12 -18.18
N GLN A 685 37.80 -17.22 -17.58
CA GLN A 685 38.13 -16.57 -16.30
C GLN A 685 37.74 -17.41 -15.07
N TYR A 686 36.71 -18.25 -15.17
CA TYR A 686 36.13 -18.92 -13.99
C TYR A 686 36.26 -20.46 -13.98
N THR A 687 36.75 -21.09 -15.05
CA THR A 687 37.03 -22.53 -15.07
C THR A 687 38.51 -22.83 -15.35
N GLN A 688 39.37 -22.56 -14.39
CA GLN A 688 40.70 -23.19 -14.29
C GLN A 688 40.71 -24.01 -12.99
N PRO A 689 40.72 -25.36 -13.05
CA PRO A 689 40.90 -26.16 -11.85
C PRO A 689 42.34 -26.02 -11.36
N ALA A 690 42.51 -25.67 -10.09
CA ALA A 690 43.81 -25.59 -9.43
C ALA A 690 44.53 -26.95 -9.50
N LYS A 691 45.78 -26.96 -9.97
CA LYS A 691 46.67 -28.13 -9.87
C LYS A 691 46.99 -28.41 -8.39
N PRO A 692 46.94 -29.65 -7.92
CA PRO A 692 47.38 -29.98 -6.56
C PRO A 692 48.92 -30.02 -6.49
N GLU A 693 49.50 -29.29 -5.54
CA GLU A 693 50.91 -29.43 -5.18
C GLU A 693 51.14 -30.61 -4.22
N PRO A 694 52.34 -31.22 -4.21
CA PRO A 694 52.61 -32.49 -3.55
C PRO A 694 52.91 -32.34 -2.05
N SER A 695 52.41 -33.29 -1.28
CA SER A 695 52.64 -33.46 0.15
C SER A 695 54.13 -33.66 0.49
N ALA A 696 54.67 -32.83 1.39
CA ALA A 696 55.94 -33.08 2.06
C ALA A 696 55.71 -33.58 3.49
N ALA A 697 56.05 -34.84 3.72
CA ALA A 697 56.12 -35.49 5.02
C ALA A 697 57.37 -35.05 5.81
N ARG A 698 57.24 -34.83 7.13
CA ARG A 698 58.31 -35.03 8.12
C ARG A 698 57.69 -35.13 9.53
N ARG A 699 57.51 -36.33 10.09
CA ARG A 699 58.44 -37.17 10.90
C ARG A 699 58.67 -36.65 12.33
N GLU A 700 58.23 -37.50 13.27
CA GLU A 700 58.49 -37.63 14.72
C GLU A 700 59.80 -37.02 15.26
N ARG A 701 59.76 -36.49 16.50
CA ARG A 701 60.31 -37.16 17.72
C ARG A 701 60.30 -36.25 18.96
N ARG A 702 59.96 -36.91 20.09
CA ARG A 702 60.07 -36.58 21.52
C ARG A 702 59.00 -35.69 22.14
#